data_AF-A0A1F6KMU5-F1
#
_entry.id   AF-A0A1F6KMU5-F1
#
_cell.length_a   1.000
_cell.length_b   1.000
_cell.length_c   1.000
_cell.angle_alpha   90.00
_cell.angle_beta   90.00
_cell.angle_gamma   90.00
#
_symmetry.space_group_name_H-M   'P 1'
#
loop_
_entity.id
_entity.type
_entity.pdbx_description
1 polymer ?
#
loop_
_entity_poly.entity_id
_entity_poly.type
_entity_poly.pdbx_seq_one_letter_code
_entity_poly.pdbx_strand_id
1 'polypeptide(L)'
;MDKSLRLLKFLPVLIIFFLFPLKISADFEENSFITIVNPVRISHTTKNPKESLLAEYNEVKKRSLPATWLLTYDALKNKGIVELTKSMDSKQEFGIFLEVSPDFAQASSVSYNLADSWHRAASIFLSGYTQEDRIKLINKVMEDFKSLFGYYPKSVGSWWTDAFSLKYLEEKYGVIANLSVSDQFSLDEYRVWGTYWSTPYYPSKINASLPAKDLEEKIDILMLRWAARDPVNGYESPTEASSGMYSLQDFASIGLPFSYFEKLLSFYALRKDNNQFGHVTIGFEGDMPSNFYSGHYAQMLETVSNLNHIKILTMRDFANWYKNEFKGISPPQIIIADDFLDTGKKGIWFQNPNYRIGLLYDSKKKRLTVNDFRIYHKDFEEPFLKAVNRQNGLFISLPYVIDSIIKPDTKWVLPCGDLPAGRQDFVSSNKEKEVFLLNFKSCQIKFLDRSVELEGNIEPPQNLNLNSSINVKKKNNILSLSMEEKWIVPPEGITLNVQNLRIPFGLKRRFPNLPGFALVCFLIALALLLKVFKKKTIIFIPVLFLLIALFFKQKLYISQSEFEALMFLKDMPVGNVLVLDKDCSRCVFHSEFKPAAAAGYKKYIEKYGQKKIVQSLNFSLADSPEKIDREIKQARAKYIYFAKYEDYIEILSYPPENISNKLKKVFENANAQIWQII
;
A
#
# COMPACT_ATOMS: atom_id res chain seq x y z
N MET A 1 64.81 49.20 -29.61
CA MET A 1 65.16 47.79 -29.31
C MET A 1 64.84 47.53 -27.86
N ASP A 2 63.94 46.66 -27.44
CA ASP A 2 63.13 45.71 -28.18
C ASP A 2 61.89 45.39 -27.31
N LYS A 3 60.69 45.64 -27.84
CA LYS A 3 59.40 45.35 -27.21
C LYS A 3 59.03 43.86 -27.32
N SER A 4 59.90 43.04 -27.92
CA SER A 4 59.69 41.60 -28.14
C SER A 4 59.88 40.72 -26.89
N LEU A 5 60.58 41.19 -25.84
CA LEU A 5 60.96 40.33 -24.72
C LEU A 5 59.96 40.23 -23.55
N ARG A 6 58.88 41.04 -23.53
CA ARG A 6 57.86 40.98 -22.47
C ARG A 6 56.68 40.06 -22.77
N LEU A 7 56.52 39.62 -24.02
CA LEU A 7 55.46 38.66 -24.39
C LEU A 7 55.86 37.19 -24.19
N LEU A 8 57.15 36.86 -24.01
CA LEU A 8 57.59 35.47 -23.80
C LEU A 8 57.44 34.94 -22.37
N LYS A 9 57.15 35.79 -21.37
CA LYS A 9 56.99 35.34 -19.97
C LYS A 9 55.57 34.89 -19.62
N PHE A 10 54.60 35.07 -20.52
CA PHE A 10 53.21 34.60 -20.33
C PHE A 10 52.86 33.37 -21.18
N LEU A 11 53.75 32.95 -22.09
CA LEU A 11 53.55 31.77 -22.93
C LEU A 11 53.55 30.43 -22.15
N PRO A 12 54.32 30.22 -21.06
CA PRO A 12 54.25 28.97 -20.30
C PRO A 12 52.94 28.83 -19.51
N VAL A 13 52.31 29.95 -19.12
CA VAL A 13 51.07 29.96 -18.32
C VAL A 13 49.84 29.70 -19.19
N LEU A 14 49.86 30.14 -20.45
CA LEU A 14 48.78 29.85 -21.40
C LEU A 14 48.80 28.39 -21.89
N ILE A 15 49.97 27.76 -22.01
CA ILE A 15 50.11 26.37 -22.45
C ILE A 15 49.70 25.38 -21.35
N ILE A 16 49.86 25.72 -20.07
CA ILE A 16 49.36 24.89 -18.94
C ILE A 16 47.82 24.84 -18.91
N PHE A 17 47.13 25.89 -19.36
CA PHE A 17 45.67 25.90 -19.48
C PHE A 17 45.13 25.04 -20.64
N PHE A 18 45.95 24.77 -21.66
CA PHE A 18 45.58 23.91 -22.80
C PHE A 18 46.02 22.45 -22.64
N LEU A 19 46.99 22.16 -21.77
CA LEU A 19 47.45 20.78 -21.49
C LEU A 19 46.71 20.10 -20.32
N PHE A 20 46.00 20.86 -19.50
CA PHE A 20 45.05 20.34 -18.53
C PHE A 20 43.68 20.92 -18.88
N PRO A 21 42.84 20.24 -19.69
CA PRO A 21 41.43 20.57 -19.67
C PRO A 21 41.00 20.47 -18.21
N LEU A 22 40.65 21.61 -17.61
CA LEU A 22 39.78 21.64 -16.45
C LEU A 22 38.59 20.78 -16.89
N LYS A 23 38.56 19.54 -16.43
CA LYS A 23 37.32 18.80 -16.33
C LYS A 23 36.47 19.63 -15.39
N ILE A 24 35.77 20.61 -15.95
CA ILE A 24 34.49 21.03 -15.41
C ILE A 24 33.68 19.76 -15.50
N SER A 25 33.78 18.95 -14.44
CA SER A 25 33.14 17.66 -14.36
C SER A 25 31.65 17.95 -14.50
N ALA A 26 31.05 17.33 -15.50
CA ALA A 26 29.61 17.23 -15.61
C ALA A 26 29.10 16.33 -14.47
N ASP A 27 29.19 16.80 -13.22
CA ASP A 27 28.69 16.11 -12.02
C ASP A 27 27.15 16.04 -11.99
N PHE A 28 26.48 16.57 -13.03
CA PHE A 28 25.03 16.54 -13.16
C PHE A 28 24.49 15.12 -13.40
N GLU A 29 25.30 14.18 -13.90
CA GLU A 29 24.86 12.92 -14.50
C GLU A 29 25.17 11.62 -13.71
N GLU A 30 25.84 11.68 -12.55
CA GLU A 30 26.45 10.47 -11.96
C GLU A 30 25.47 9.41 -11.38
N ASN A 31 24.23 9.76 -11.05
CA ASN A 31 23.29 8.90 -10.30
C ASN A 31 21.91 8.74 -10.97
N SER A 32 21.89 8.49 -12.27
CA SER A 32 20.66 8.13 -13.03
C SER A 32 20.63 6.62 -13.29
N PHE A 33 19.52 5.95 -12.96
CA PHE A 33 19.44 4.49 -12.96
C PHE A 33 18.17 3.92 -13.62
N ILE A 34 18.34 2.80 -14.30
CA ILE A 34 17.23 1.92 -14.73
C ILE A 34 17.52 0.52 -14.20
N THR A 35 16.50 -0.13 -13.63
CA THR A 35 16.55 -1.55 -13.28
C THR A 35 15.59 -2.33 -14.16
N ILE A 36 16.10 -3.36 -14.86
CA ILE A 36 15.29 -4.27 -15.67
C ILE A 36 14.97 -5.50 -14.83
N VAL A 37 13.68 -5.81 -14.64
CA VAL A 37 13.22 -6.91 -13.79
C VAL A 37 12.08 -7.66 -14.49
N ASN A 38 12.29 -8.95 -14.73
CA ASN A 38 11.34 -9.80 -15.45
C ASN A 38 10.93 -10.97 -14.54
N PRO A 39 9.71 -10.98 -13.99
CA PRO A 39 9.18 -12.16 -13.30
C PRO A 39 8.97 -13.33 -14.27
N VAL A 40 9.63 -14.45 -14.02
CA VAL A 40 9.51 -15.68 -14.81
C VAL A 40 8.46 -16.58 -14.16
N ARG A 41 7.32 -16.73 -14.83
CA ARG A 41 6.15 -17.48 -14.33
C ARG A 41 5.67 -18.54 -15.31
N ILE A 42 5.00 -19.56 -14.80
CA ILE A 42 4.26 -20.53 -15.61
C ILE A 42 2.79 -20.12 -15.55
N SER A 43 2.30 -19.49 -16.62
CA SER A 43 0.90 -19.06 -16.72
C SER A 43 0.07 -20.03 -17.54
N HIS A 44 -1.22 -20.12 -17.23
CA HIS A 44 -2.22 -20.81 -18.04
C HIS A 44 -2.39 -20.19 -19.44
N THR A 45 -2.01 -18.92 -19.61
CA THR A 45 -2.03 -18.19 -20.89
C THR A 45 -0.82 -18.51 -21.78
N THR A 46 0.29 -18.95 -21.20
CA THR A 46 1.55 -19.17 -21.91
C THR A 46 1.68 -20.63 -22.33
N LYS A 47 1.40 -20.92 -23.60
CA LYS A 47 1.49 -22.29 -24.14
C LYS A 47 2.88 -22.91 -23.99
N ASN A 48 3.94 -22.11 -24.18
CA ASN A 48 5.32 -22.54 -24.10
C ASN A 48 6.16 -21.53 -23.29
N PRO A 49 6.22 -21.69 -21.96
CA PRO A 49 6.98 -20.78 -21.09
C PRO A 49 8.47 -20.69 -21.43
N LYS A 50 9.09 -21.81 -21.86
CA LYS A 50 10.52 -21.81 -22.26
C LYS A 50 10.76 -20.93 -23.48
N GLU A 51 9.90 -21.03 -24.49
CA GLU A 51 9.99 -20.22 -25.71
C GLU A 51 9.75 -18.74 -25.43
N SER A 52 8.80 -18.42 -24.56
CA SER A 52 8.48 -17.04 -24.19
C SER A 52 9.65 -16.41 -23.41
N LEU A 53 10.22 -17.13 -22.43
CA LEU A 53 11.44 -16.72 -21.72
C LEU A 53 12.64 -16.57 -22.66
N LEU A 54 12.80 -17.45 -23.65
CA LEU A 54 13.87 -17.35 -24.63
C LEU A 54 13.72 -16.09 -25.50
N ALA A 55 12.50 -15.78 -25.94
CA ALA A 55 12.22 -14.57 -26.71
C ALA A 55 12.53 -13.30 -25.90
N GLU A 56 12.09 -13.26 -24.64
CA GLU A 56 12.37 -12.16 -23.72
C GLU A 56 13.89 -11.98 -23.49
N TYR A 57 14.60 -13.06 -23.16
CA TYR A 57 16.04 -13.02 -22.95
C TYR A 57 16.82 -12.64 -24.21
N ASN A 58 16.39 -13.08 -25.39
CA ASN A 58 17.04 -12.71 -26.64
C ASN A 58 17.04 -11.18 -26.86
N GLU A 59 15.97 -10.49 -26.51
CA GLU A 59 15.90 -9.03 -26.64
C GLU A 59 16.80 -8.29 -25.64
N VAL A 60 16.93 -8.82 -24.41
CA VAL A 60 17.89 -8.34 -23.40
C VAL A 60 19.33 -8.56 -23.86
N LYS A 61 19.65 -9.80 -24.28
CA LYS A 61 20.99 -10.23 -24.71
C LYS A 61 21.47 -9.49 -25.94
N LYS A 62 20.59 -9.30 -26.95
CA LYS A 62 20.88 -8.56 -28.19
C LYS A 62 21.43 -7.16 -27.90
N ARG A 63 20.97 -6.53 -26.82
CA ARG A 63 21.36 -5.19 -26.37
C ARG A 63 22.41 -5.19 -25.26
N SER A 64 22.91 -6.37 -24.88
CA SER A 64 23.94 -6.52 -23.84
C SER A 64 23.55 -5.91 -22.48
N LEU A 65 22.25 -5.93 -22.15
CA LEU A 65 21.69 -5.31 -20.96
C LEU A 65 21.77 -6.24 -19.73
N PRO A 66 22.10 -5.71 -18.54
CA PRO A 66 21.89 -6.44 -17.29
C PRO A 66 20.40 -6.45 -16.93
N ALA A 67 19.89 -7.60 -16.49
CA ALA A 67 18.51 -7.76 -16.06
C ALA A 67 18.41 -8.75 -14.89
N THR A 68 17.31 -8.64 -14.14
CA THR A 68 16.98 -9.53 -13.03
C THR A 68 15.80 -10.42 -13.40
N TRP A 69 15.93 -11.72 -13.23
CA TRP A 69 14.92 -12.72 -13.56
C TRP A 69 14.39 -13.33 -12.26
N LEU A 70 13.15 -13.00 -11.87
CA LEU A 70 12.55 -13.49 -10.62
C LEU A 70 11.73 -14.74 -10.91
N LEU A 71 12.20 -15.92 -10.54
CA LEU A 71 11.52 -17.18 -10.84
C LEU A 71 10.44 -17.49 -9.81
N THR A 72 9.23 -17.82 -10.25
CA THR A 72 8.25 -18.49 -9.37
C THR A 72 8.76 -19.88 -8.98
N TYR A 73 8.18 -20.45 -7.91
CA TYR A 73 8.51 -21.82 -7.51
C TYR A 73 8.29 -22.81 -8.67
N ASP A 74 7.18 -22.69 -9.40
CA ASP A 74 6.87 -23.58 -10.52
C ASP A 74 7.90 -23.45 -11.66
N ALA A 75 8.37 -22.23 -11.92
CA ALA A 75 9.44 -21.98 -12.89
C ALA A 75 10.77 -22.62 -12.45
N LEU A 76 11.09 -22.62 -11.15
CA LEU A 76 12.26 -23.33 -10.60
C LEU A 76 12.18 -24.86 -10.74
N LYS A 77 10.99 -25.44 -10.79
CA LYS A 77 10.83 -26.90 -11.00
C LYS A 77 10.78 -27.29 -12.48
N ASN A 78 10.65 -26.33 -13.39
CA ASN A 78 10.61 -26.59 -14.82
C ASN A 78 12.02 -26.75 -15.41
N LYS A 79 12.36 -27.97 -15.84
CA LYS A 79 13.69 -28.30 -16.41
C LYS A 79 14.08 -27.42 -17.58
N GLY A 80 13.14 -27.10 -18.47
CA GLY A 80 13.40 -26.31 -19.68
C GLY A 80 13.71 -24.85 -19.37
N ILE A 81 13.01 -24.27 -18.37
CA ILE A 81 13.30 -22.93 -17.86
C ILE A 81 14.65 -22.91 -17.15
N VAL A 82 14.91 -23.87 -16.25
CA VAL A 82 16.17 -23.94 -15.49
C VAL A 82 17.39 -24.14 -16.38
N GLU A 83 17.29 -24.99 -17.40
CA GLU A 83 18.36 -25.16 -18.40
C GLU A 83 18.64 -23.84 -19.13
N LEU A 84 17.59 -23.14 -19.55
CA LEU A 84 17.72 -21.86 -20.23
C LEU A 84 18.34 -20.79 -19.31
N THR A 85 17.85 -20.62 -18.08
CA THR A 85 18.39 -19.63 -17.14
C THR A 85 19.87 -19.88 -16.82
N LYS A 86 20.27 -21.15 -16.63
CA LYS A 86 21.68 -21.50 -16.42
C LYS A 86 22.57 -21.24 -17.64
N SER A 87 22.00 -21.15 -18.84
CA SER A 87 22.74 -20.84 -20.07
C SER A 87 22.83 -19.35 -20.39
N MET A 88 22.15 -18.50 -19.61
CA MET A 88 22.21 -17.05 -19.82
C MET A 88 23.58 -16.48 -19.44
N ASP A 89 23.92 -15.31 -19.99
CA ASP A 89 25.22 -14.68 -19.76
C ASP A 89 25.36 -14.15 -18.31
N SER A 90 26.59 -13.78 -17.95
CA SER A 90 26.94 -13.36 -16.59
C SER A 90 26.39 -12.00 -16.18
N LYS A 91 25.72 -11.25 -17.07
CA LYS A 91 25.06 -9.98 -16.73
C LYS A 91 23.68 -10.18 -16.13
N GLN A 92 23.17 -11.42 -16.15
CA GLN A 92 21.84 -11.75 -15.66
C GLN A 92 21.89 -12.09 -14.16
N GLU A 93 20.99 -11.49 -13.39
CA GLU A 93 20.72 -11.85 -11.99
C GLU A 93 19.51 -12.79 -11.92
N PHE A 94 19.55 -13.79 -11.03
CA PHE A 94 18.41 -14.66 -10.73
C PHE A 94 17.93 -14.48 -9.30
N GLY A 95 16.61 -14.40 -9.14
CA GLY A 95 15.93 -14.25 -7.86
C GLY A 95 14.63 -15.03 -7.80
N ILE A 96 13.78 -14.73 -6.81
CA ILE A 96 12.50 -15.42 -6.60
C ILE A 96 11.33 -14.47 -6.78
N PHE A 97 10.31 -14.91 -7.51
CA PHE A 97 8.99 -14.28 -7.50
C PHE A 97 8.06 -15.07 -6.57
N LEU A 98 7.69 -14.46 -5.44
CA LEU A 98 6.98 -15.06 -4.31
C LEU A 98 5.47 -15.11 -4.56
N GLU A 99 5.08 -16.00 -5.47
CA GLU A 99 3.68 -16.38 -5.70
C GLU A 99 3.46 -17.81 -5.24
N VAL A 100 2.47 -18.01 -4.37
CA VAL A 100 2.13 -19.34 -3.86
C VAL A 100 1.26 -20.06 -4.87
N SER A 101 1.75 -21.20 -5.37
CA SER A 101 1.02 -22.14 -6.21
C SER A 101 0.60 -23.38 -5.41
N PRO A 102 -0.34 -24.22 -5.91
CA PRO A 102 -0.65 -25.51 -5.30
C PRO A 102 0.57 -26.40 -5.10
N ASP A 103 1.45 -26.48 -6.11
CA ASP A 103 2.66 -27.30 -6.06
C ASP A 103 3.68 -26.75 -5.06
N PHE A 104 3.80 -25.42 -4.97
CA PHE A 104 4.66 -24.77 -3.98
C PHE A 104 4.18 -25.03 -2.55
N ALA A 105 2.88 -24.85 -2.30
CA ALA A 105 2.28 -25.11 -1.00
C ALA A 105 2.44 -26.59 -0.60
N GLN A 106 2.14 -27.52 -1.51
CA GLN A 106 2.31 -28.95 -1.28
C GLN A 106 3.77 -29.30 -0.94
N ALA A 107 4.73 -28.80 -1.73
CA ALA A 107 6.14 -29.07 -1.51
C ALA A 107 6.69 -28.45 -0.21
N SER A 108 5.98 -27.46 0.35
CA SER A 108 6.30 -26.80 1.61
C SER A 108 5.53 -27.39 2.80
N SER A 109 4.72 -28.43 2.59
CA SER A 109 3.81 -28.99 3.60
C SER A 109 2.84 -27.94 4.17
N VAL A 110 2.35 -27.05 3.32
CA VAL A 110 1.37 -26.00 3.62
C VAL A 110 0.08 -26.29 2.86
N SER A 111 -1.07 -26.08 3.50
CA SER A 111 -2.36 -26.19 2.82
C SER A 111 -2.57 -25.01 1.89
N TYR A 112 -2.73 -25.26 0.59
CA TYR A 112 -3.04 -24.23 -0.39
C TYR A 112 -4.45 -23.66 -0.17
N ASN A 113 -4.57 -22.34 -0.14
CA ASN A 113 -5.86 -21.68 -0.04
C ASN A 113 -6.54 -21.64 -1.40
N LEU A 114 -7.31 -22.67 -1.74
CA LEU A 114 -8.06 -22.69 -3.01
C LEU A 114 -9.12 -21.59 -3.04
N ALA A 115 -9.14 -20.82 -4.12
CA ALA A 115 -10.15 -19.80 -4.39
C ALA A 115 -10.73 -19.96 -5.81
N ASP A 116 -11.69 -19.11 -6.15
CA ASP A 116 -12.33 -19.05 -7.48
C ASP A 116 -11.40 -18.57 -8.60
N SER A 117 -10.28 -17.93 -8.25
CA SER A 117 -9.20 -17.61 -9.17
C SER A 117 -7.82 -17.72 -8.53
N TRP A 118 -6.79 -17.91 -9.36
CA TRP A 118 -5.40 -18.05 -8.89
C TRP A 118 -4.84 -16.73 -8.34
N HIS A 119 -5.26 -15.58 -8.88
CA HIS A 119 -4.80 -14.25 -8.47
C HIS A 119 -5.54 -13.72 -7.22
N ARG A 120 -6.23 -14.57 -6.44
CA ARG A 120 -6.82 -14.10 -5.18
C ARG A 120 -5.71 -13.86 -4.17
N ALA A 121 -5.73 -12.72 -3.49
CA ALA A 121 -4.70 -12.32 -2.54
C ALA A 121 -4.50 -13.37 -1.42
N ALA A 122 -5.59 -13.98 -0.94
CA ALA A 122 -5.55 -15.06 0.05
C ALA A 122 -4.83 -16.33 -0.43
N SER A 123 -4.77 -16.56 -1.74
CA SER A 123 -4.17 -17.74 -2.35
C SER A 123 -2.71 -17.50 -2.74
N ILE A 124 -2.45 -16.39 -3.41
CA ILE A 124 -1.19 -16.16 -4.10
C ILE A 124 -0.13 -15.48 -3.23
N PHE A 125 -0.52 -14.65 -2.26
CA PHE A 125 0.44 -13.93 -1.42
C PHE A 125 0.73 -14.64 -0.11
N LEU A 126 1.95 -14.46 0.39
CA LEU A 126 2.37 -14.95 1.70
C LEU A 126 1.45 -14.46 2.83
N SER A 127 0.90 -13.25 2.71
CA SER A 127 -0.07 -12.69 3.67
C SER A 127 -1.35 -13.53 3.83
N GLY A 128 -1.68 -14.37 2.83
CA GLY A 128 -2.77 -15.34 2.89
C GLY A 128 -2.49 -16.56 3.76
N TYR A 129 -1.28 -16.71 4.28
CA TYR A 129 -0.85 -17.84 5.10
C TYR A 129 -0.44 -17.39 6.51
N THR A 130 -0.45 -18.32 7.46
CA THR A 130 0.04 -18.07 8.83
C THR A 130 1.53 -17.76 8.80
N GLN A 131 2.06 -17.04 9.79
CA GLN A 131 3.51 -16.75 9.86
C GLN A 131 4.37 -18.02 9.84
N GLU A 132 3.91 -19.11 10.47
CA GLU A 132 4.58 -20.41 10.43
C GLU A 132 4.62 -20.97 9.00
N ASP A 133 3.51 -20.90 8.27
CA ASP A 133 3.44 -21.37 6.89
C ASP A 133 4.23 -20.47 5.94
N ARG A 134 4.25 -19.14 6.16
CA ARG A 134 5.13 -18.20 5.44
C ARG A 134 6.59 -18.63 5.59
N ILE A 135 7.03 -18.98 6.80
CA ILE A 135 8.38 -19.49 7.06
C ILE A 135 8.65 -20.78 6.27
N LYS A 136 7.72 -21.75 6.26
CA LYS A 136 7.86 -23.01 5.53
C LYS A 136 8.00 -22.78 4.02
N LEU A 137 7.11 -21.96 3.45
CA LEU A 137 7.14 -21.56 2.04
C LEU A 137 8.48 -20.91 1.69
N ILE A 138 8.89 -19.88 2.45
CA ILE A 138 10.16 -19.17 2.22
C ILE A 138 11.34 -20.14 2.31
N ASN A 139 11.42 -20.98 3.36
CA ASN A 139 12.52 -21.92 3.49
C ASN A 139 12.61 -22.86 2.29
N LYS A 140 11.48 -23.41 1.88
CA LYS A 140 11.42 -24.37 0.78
C LYS A 140 11.94 -23.76 -0.53
N VAL A 141 11.46 -22.58 -0.91
CA VAL A 141 11.87 -21.95 -2.18
C VAL A 141 13.33 -21.50 -2.14
N MET A 142 13.82 -21.01 -1.00
CA MET A 142 15.22 -20.57 -0.86
C MET A 142 16.21 -21.75 -0.87
N GLU A 143 15.85 -22.87 -0.25
CA GLU A 143 16.61 -24.12 -0.30
C GLU A 143 16.66 -24.71 -1.71
N ASP A 144 15.52 -24.79 -2.39
CA ASP A 144 15.44 -25.28 -3.76
C ASP A 144 16.23 -24.38 -4.73
N PHE A 145 16.16 -23.06 -4.57
CA PHE A 145 16.98 -22.12 -5.33
C PHE A 145 18.48 -22.36 -5.10
N LYS A 146 18.92 -22.45 -3.83
CA LYS A 146 20.32 -22.71 -3.51
C LYS A 146 20.81 -24.04 -4.07
N SER A 147 19.97 -25.08 -4.04
CA SER A 147 20.30 -26.36 -4.66
C SER A 147 20.53 -26.26 -6.17
N LEU A 148 19.87 -25.32 -6.85
CA LEU A 148 19.98 -25.14 -8.30
C LEU A 148 21.14 -24.23 -8.70
N PHE A 149 21.36 -23.14 -7.97
CA PHE A 149 22.30 -22.07 -8.34
C PHE A 149 23.57 -22.02 -7.47
N GLY A 150 23.61 -22.73 -6.35
CA GLY A 150 24.75 -22.77 -5.42
C GLY A 150 24.84 -21.60 -4.43
N TYR A 151 23.91 -20.65 -4.50
CA TYR A 151 23.85 -19.47 -3.61
C TYR A 151 22.39 -19.13 -3.27
N TYR A 152 22.17 -18.34 -2.21
CA TYR A 152 20.84 -17.78 -1.92
C TYR A 152 20.62 -16.48 -2.72
N PRO A 153 19.40 -16.25 -3.26
CA PRO A 153 19.13 -15.11 -4.10
C PRO A 153 19.28 -13.80 -3.31
N LYS A 154 19.72 -12.74 -4.00
CA LYS A 154 19.82 -11.39 -3.41
C LYS A 154 18.57 -10.55 -3.63
N SER A 155 17.79 -10.91 -4.63
CA SER A 155 16.56 -10.24 -5.01
C SER A 155 15.37 -11.18 -4.95
N VAL A 156 14.29 -10.69 -4.40
CA VAL A 156 12.98 -11.33 -4.40
C VAL A 156 11.94 -10.34 -4.94
N GLY A 157 10.71 -10.79 -5.12
CA GLY A 157 9.62 -9.89 -5.47
C GLY A 157 8.28 -10.57 -5.45
N SER A 158 7.24 -9.77 -5.38
CA SER A 158 5.86 -10.15 -5.66
C SER A 158 5.08 -8.85 -5.84
N TRP A 159 3.79 -8.94 -6.18
CA TRP A 159 2.93 -7.75 -6.07
C TRP A 159 2.98 -7.17 -4.64
N TRP A 160 2.90 -8.03 -3.62
CA TRP A 160 3.08 -7.64 -2.22
C TRP A 160 3.79 -8.69 -1.38
N THR A 161 4.87 -8.28 -0.69
CA THR A 161 5.54 -9.07 0.35
C THR A 161 5.43 -8.30 1.66
N ASP A 162 4.81 -8.92 2.67
CA ASP A 162 4.54 -8.32 3.98
C ASP A 162 5.82 -8.12 4.81
N ALA A 163 5.77 -7.24 5.81
CA ALA A 163 6.93 -6.88 6.61
C ALA A 163 7.53 -8.06 7.38
N PHE A 164 6.70 -9.00 7.85
CA PHE A 164 7.18 -10.19 8.52
C PHE A 164 8.02 -11.06 7.56
N SER A 165 7.49 -11.32 6.36
CA SER A 165 8.19 -12.08 5.33
C SER A 165 9.48 -11.40 4.88
N LEU A 166 9.47 -10.07 4.66
CA LEU A 166 10.66 -9.30 4.29
C LEU A 166 11.76 -9.39 5.36
N LYS A 167 11.40 -9.17 6.62
CA LYS A 167 12.35 -9.26 7.74
C LYS A 167 12.97 -10.66 7.82
N TYR A 168 12.16 -11.72 7.67
CA TYR A 168 12.68 -13.08 7.70
C TYR A 168 13.62 -13.39 6.52
N LEU A 169 13.33 -12.88 5.33
CA LEU A 169 14.17 -12.99 4.14
C LEU A 169 15.52 -12.26 4.30
N GLU A 170 15.49 -11.07 4.91
CA GLU A 170 16.69 -10.31 5.26
C GLU A 170 17.54 -11.09 6.27
N GLU A 171 17.00 -11.37 7.45
CA GLU A 171 17.75 -11.91 8.59
C GLU A 171 18.32 -13.31 8.32
N LYS A 172 17.54 -14.19 7.67
CA LYS A 172 17.94 -15.58 7.45
C LYS A 172 18.72 -15.80 6.15
N TYR A 173 18.37 -15.09 5.09
CA TYR A 173 18.91 -15.37 3.75
C TYR A 173 19.76 -14.24 3.17
N GLY A 174 19.80 -13.07 3.80
CA GLY A 174 20.59 -11.93 3.33
C GLY A 174 20.11 -11.41 1.98
N VAL A 175 18.79 -11.46 1.75
CA VAL A 175 18.09 -10.76 0.66
C VAL A 175 18.22 -9.25 0.91
N ILE A 176 18.42 -8.47 -0.15
CA ILE A 176 18.66 -7.02 -0.07
C ILE A 176 17.76 -6.19 -0.99
N ALA A 177 17.01 -6.83 -1.89
CA ALA A 177 16.12 -6.15 -2.82
C ALA A 177 14.79 -6.88 -2.92
N ASN A 178 13.69 -6.13 -2.91
CA ASN A 178 12.34 -6.64 -3.12
C ASN A 178 11.64 -5.83 -4.21
N LEU A 179 11.16 -6.49 -5.25
CA LEU A 179 10.24 -5.90 -6.22
C LEU A 179 8.84 -5.85 -5.58
N SER A 180 8.22 -4.68 -5.57
CA SER A 180 6.89 -4.48 -4.98
C SER A 180 6.05 -3.55 -5.84
N VAL A 181 4.74 -3.78 -5.86
CA VAL A 181 3.82 -2.95 -6.62
C VAL A 181 3.90 -1.48 -6.20
N SER A 182 3.97 -0.55 -7.14
CA SER A 182 3.81 0.89 -6.89
C SER A 182 2.47 1.21 -6.24
N ASP A 183 2.36 2.40 -5.65
CA ASP A 183 1.10 2.89 -5.08
C ASP A 183 -0.01 2.79 -6.13
N GLN A 184 -1.10 2.10 -5.81
CA GLN A 184 -2.26 1.92 -6.67
C GLN A 184 -3.54 1.86 -5.84
N PHE A 185 -4.54 2.63 -6.25
CA PHE A 185 -5.77 2.75 -5.47
C PHE A 185 -6.66 1.51 -5.59
N SER A 186 -6.77 0.95 -6.79
CA SER A 186 -7.53 -0.27 -7.05
C SER A 186 -7.23 -0.78 -8.46
N LEU A 187 -6.38 -1.81 -8.57
CA LEU A 187 -6.15 -2.57 -9.79
C LEU A 187 -6.05 -4.04 -9.41
N ASP A 188 -6.70 -4.94 -10.16
CA ASP A 188 -6.76 -6.39 -9.86
C ASP A 188 -7.25 -6.75 -8.45
N GLU A 189 -8.18 -5.96 -7.91
CA GLU A 189 -8.67 -6.05 -6.52
C GLU A 189 -7.58 -5.82 -5.44
N TYR A 190 -6.43 -5.29 -5.83
CA TYR A 190 -5.35 -4.91 -4.93
C TYR A 190 -5.31 -3.40 -4.76
N ARG A 191 -5.41 -2.96 -3.50
CA ARG A 191 -5.17 -1.60 -3.05
C ARG A 191 -3.90 -1.58 -2.23
N VAL A 192 -2.87 -0.91 -2.76
CA VAL A 192 -1.63 -0.57 -2.04
C VAL A 192 -1.52 0.94 -2.10
N TRP A 193 -1.90 1.64 -1.05
CA TRP A 193 -2.18 3.06 -1.12
C TRP A 193 -1.59 3.83 0.07
N GLY A 194 -0.83 4.88 -0.21
CA GLY A 194 -0.13 5.67 0.80
C GLY A 194 1.38 5.52 0.84
N THR A 195 1.96 4.56 0.13
CA THR A 195 3.42 4.31 0.07
C THR A 195 4.19 5.47 -0.58
N TYR A 196 5.52 5.41 -0.63
CA TYR A 196 6.25 6.34 -1.49
C TYR A 196 5.76 6.25 -2.94
N TRP A 197 5.50 7.42 -3.53
CA TRP A 197 5.06 7.55 -4.91
C TRP A 197 6.22 7.19 -5.84
N SER A 198 6.20 5.95 -6.34
CA SER A 198 7.10 5.39 -7.37
C SER A 198 8.62 5.46 -7.11
N THR A 199 9.08 5.88 -5.94
CA THR A 199 10.51 5.88 -5.58
C THR A 199 10.86 4.76 -4.60
N PRO A 200 12.08 4.20 -4.66
CA PRO A 200 12.48 3.13 -3.77
C PRO A 200 12.71 3.60 -2.32
N TYR A 201 12.48 2.69 -1.36
CA TYR A 201 12.66 2.98 0.07
C TYR A 201 13.00 1.75 0.90
N TYR A 202 13.51 1.95 2.12
CA TYR A 202 13.65 0.93 3.14
C TYR A 202 12.37 0.82 3.97
N PRO A 203 11.75 -0.35 4.11
CA PRO A 203 10.48 -0.50 4.82
C PRO A 203 10.66 -0.67 6.33
N SER A 204 9.59 -0.41 7.08
CA SER A 204 9.50 -0.67 8.52
C SER A 204 9.29 -2.15 8.85
N LYS A 205 9.87 -2.60 9.97
CA LYS A 205 9.72 -3.96 10.54
C LYS A 205 8.29 -4.36 10.86
N ILE A 206 7.38 -3.40 11.07
CA ILE A 206 5.98 -3.67 11.40
C ILE A 206 5.02 -3.43 10.23
N ASN A 207 5.48 -2.79 9.16
CA ASN A 207 4.64 -2.48 8.01
C ASN A 207 5.45 -2.18 6.76
N ALA A 208 5.32 -3.04 5.74
CA ALA A 208 6.10 -2.94 4.52
C ALA A 208 5.73 -1.71 3.67
N SER A 209 4.57 -1.10 3.92
CA SER A 209 4.13 0.14 3.24
C SER A 209 4.70 1.42 3.87
N LEU A 210 5.24 1.34 5.08
CA LEU A 210 5.86 2.47 5.77
C LEU A 210 7.36 2.53 5.45
N PRO A 211 7.91 3.70 5.10
CA PRO A 211 9.35 3.91 5.14
C PRO A 211 9.86 3.81 6.59
N ALA A 212 11.02 3.20 6.79
CA ALA A 212 11.68 3.13 8.08
C ALA A 212 12.16 4.53 8.51
N LYS A 213 11.86 4.90 9.75
CA LYS A 213 12.23 6.21 10.31
C LYS A 213 13.62 6.26 10.92
N ASP A 214 14.11 5.12 11.35
CA ASP A 214 15.44 4.96 11.93
C ASP A 214 15.97 3.54 11.66
N LEU A 215 17.20 3.29 12.12
CA LEU A 215 17.87 2.00 11.96
C LEU A 215 17.23 0.87 12.78
N GLU A 216 16.55 1.20 13.88
CA GLU A 216 15.89 0.20 14.73
C GLU A 216 14.63 -0.35 14.05
N GLU A 217 13.91 0.49 13.34
CA GLU A 217 12.71 0.12 12.58
C GLU A 217 13.00 -0.42 11.18
N LYS A 218 14.21 -0.23 10.67
CA LYS A 218 14.58 -0.60 9.29
C LYS A 218 14.67 -2.10 9.06
N ILE A 219 13.97 -2.60 8.02
CA ILE A 219 14.36 -3.83 7.33
C ILE A 219 15.37 -3.44 6.24
N ASP A 220 16.57 -4.02 6.24
CA ASP A 220 17.65 -3.65 5.31
C ASP A 220 17.49 -4.27 3.91
N ILE A 221 16.26 -4.25 3.40
CA ILE A 221 15.85 -4.62 2.05
C ILE A 221 15.33 -3.38 1.34
N LEU A 222 15.86 -3.08 0.16
CA LEU A 222 15.35 -1.99 -0.67
C LEU A 222 14.06 -2.42 -1.38
N MET A 223 12.98 -1.66 -1.19
CA MET A 223 11.72 -1.81 -1.92
C MET A 223 11.84 -1.10 -3.27
N LEU A 224 12.00 -1.85 -4.37
CA LEU A 224 11.91 -1.31 -5.72
C LEU A 224 10.45 -1.26 -6.17
N ARG A 225 10.02 -0.12 -6.74
CA ARG A 225 8.62 0.11 -7.10
C ARG A 225 8.36 -0.27 -8.56
N TRP A 226 7.35 -1.10 -8.79
CA TRP A 226 6.96 -1.56 -10.12
C TRP A 226 5.43 -1.52 -10.31
N ALA A 227 4.86 -0.95 -11.36
CA ALA A 227 5.45 -0.07 -12.36
C ALA A 227 5.36 1.40 -11.92
N ALA A 228 6.36 2.22 -12.26
CA ALA A 228 6.32 3.66 -11.92
C ALA A 228 5.10 4.33 -12.55
N ARG A 229 4.40 5.17 -11.78
CA ARG A 229 3.13 5.80 -12.15
C ARG A 229 3.29 7.28 -12.48
N ASP A 230 2.44 7.76 -13.37
CA ASP A 230 2.34 9.17 -13.71
C ASP A 230 1.99 10.03 -12.48
N PRO A 231 2.82 11.04 -12.12
CA PRO A 231 2.58 11.88 -10.95
C PRO A 231 1.29 12.72 -10.97
N VAL A 232 0.63 12.86 -12.12
CA VAL A 232 -0.65 13.56 -12.30
C VAL A 232 -1.78 12.53 -12.49
N ASN A 233 -1.72 11.78 -13.59
CA ASN A 233 -2.82 10.93 -14.04
C ASN A 233 -2.88 9.58 -13.31
N GLY A 234 -1.77 9.15 -12.70
CA GLY A 234 -1.72 7.96 -11.86
C GLY A 234 -2.45 8.13 -10.53
N TYR A 235 -2.55 9.36 -10.03
CA TYR A 235 -3.29 9.67 -8.79
C TYR A 235 -4.76 9.99 -9.06
N GLU A 236 -5.02 10.99 -9.92
CA GLU A 236 -6.38 11.41 -10.30
C GLU A 236 -6.59 11.07 -11.79
N SER A 237 -6.91 9.80 -12.05
CA SER A 237 -7.11 9.31 -13.42
C SER A 237 -8.24 10.07 -14.14
N PRO A 238 -8.03 10.48 -15.41
CA PRO A 238 -9.03 11.19 -16.22
C PRO A 238 -10.39 10.50 -16.34
N THR A 239 -10.44 9.16 -16.23
CA THR A 239 -11.68 8.39 -16.27
C THR A 239 -11.69 7.33 -15.18
N GLU A 240 -12.89 6.96 -14.71
CA GLU A 240 -13.05 5.85 -13.76
C GLU A 240 -12.59 4.51 -14.35
N ALA A 241 -12.82 4.29 -15.65
CA ALA A 241 -12.44 3.08 -16.36
C ALA A 241 -10.91 2.85 -16.44
N SER A 242 -10.13 3.92 -16.32
CA SER A 242 -8.65 3.88 -16.33
C SER A 242 -8.03 4.17 -14.96
N SER A 243 -8.83 4.06 -13.88
CA SER A 243 -8.34 4.29 -12.52
C SER A 243 -7.21 3.32 -12.18
N GLY A 244 -6.03 3.87 -11.88
CA GLY A 244 -4.84 3.06 -11.59
C GLY A 244 -4.17 2.46 -12.83
N MET A 245 -4.43 2.98 -14.03
CA MET A 245 -3.86 2.47 -15.30
C MET A 245 -2.93 3.46 -16.04
N TYR A 246 -2.30 4.41 -15.31
CA TYR A 246 -1.33 5.37 -15.86
C TYR A 246 0.08 5.11 -15.33
N SER A 247 0.74 4.10 -15.89
CA SER A 247 2.08 3.63 -15.53
C SER A 247 2.86 3.15 -16.75
N LEU A 248 4.13 2.80 -16.54
CA LEU A 248 5.00 2.25 -17.59
C LEU A 248 4.54 0.89 -18.14
N GLN A 249 3.59 0.20 -17.48
CA GLN A 249 3.17 -1.15 -17.85
C GLN A 249 1.80 -1.20 -18.51
N ASP A 250 0.88 -0.31 -18.11
CA ASP A 250 -0.55 -0.34 -18.49
C ASP A 250 -0.94 0.76 -19.50
N PHE A 251 -0.06 1.72 -19.80
CA PHE A 251 -0.37 2.85 -20.69
C PHE A 251 -0.92 2.42 -22.06
N ALA A 252 -0.37 1.35 -22.64
CA ALA A 252 -0.79 0.85 -23.95
C ALA A 252 -2.22 0.27 -23.90
N SER A 253 -2.60 -0.35 -22.78
CA SER A 253 -3.93 -0.94 -22.56
C SER A 253 -5.04 0.11 -22.49
N ILE A 254 -4.69 1.36 -22.14
CA ILE A 254 -5.62 2.51 -22.17
C ILE A 254 -5.46 3.40 -23.41
N GLY A 255 -4.74 2.90 -24.43
CA GLY A 255 -4.63 3.55 -25.74
C GLY A 255 -3.66 4.75 -25.80
N LEU A 256 -2.77 4.90 -24.82
CA LEU A 256 -1.74 5.94 -24.87
C LEU A 256 -0.61 5.56 -25.85
N PRO A 257 -0.02 6.54 -26.55
CA PRO A 257 1.05 6.29 -27.51
C PRO A 257 2.35 5.91 -26.80
N PHE A 258 3.26 5.22 -27.52
CA PHE A 258 4.58 4.84 -26.98
C PHE A 258 5.42 6.04 -26.51
N SER A 259 5.21 7.24 -27.06
CA SER A 259 5.87 8.46 -26.57
C SER A 259 5.52 8.80 -25.12
N TYR A 260 4.39 8.32 -24.60
CA TYR A 260 4.04 8.40 -23.19
C TYR A 260 5.01 7.59 -22.32
N PHE A 261 5.33 6.36 -22.74
CA PHE A 261 6.35 5.53 -22.09
C PHE A 261 7.71 6.21 -22.10
N GLU A 262 8.15 6.75 -23.23
CA GLU A 262 9.45 7.43 -23.34
C GLU A 262 9.57 8.63 -22.40
N LYS A 263 8.53 9.46 -22.32
CA LYS A 263 8.45 10.61 -21.41
C LYS A 263 8.52 10.15 -19.95
N LEU A 264 7.71 9.16 -19.56
CA LEU A 264 7.63 8.67 -18.18
C LEU A 264 8.90 7.92 -17.74
N LEU A 265 9.50 7.12 -18.63
CA LEU A 265 10.77 6.42 -18.43
C LEU A 265 11.89 7.42 -18.14
N SER A 266 12.08 8.38 -19.05
CA SER A 266 13.13 9.39 -18.94
C SER A 266 12.96 10.24 -17.69
N PHE A 267 11.72 10.57 -17.34
CA PHE A 267 11.38 11.39 -16.17
C PHE A 267 11.84 10.80 -14.83
N TYR A 268 11.68 9.49 -14.65
CA TYR A 268 12.07 8.80 -13.42
C TYR A 268 13.53 8.34 -13.46
N ALA A 269 14.03 7.89 -14.61
CA ALA A 269 15.40 7.40 -14.74
C ALA A 269 16.46 8.49 -14.53
N LEU A 270 16.20 9.71 -15.00
CA LEU A 270 17.14 10.83 -14.91
C LEU A 270 17.11 11.48 -13.52
N ARG A 271 18.28 11.64 -12.92
CA ARG A 271 18.43 12.44 -11.69
C ARG A 271 18.08 13.90 -11.98
N LYS A 272 17.35 14.51 -11.06
CA LYS A 272 17.06 15.95 -11.04
C LYS A 272 17.86 16.61 -9.93
N ASP A 273 18.20 17.89 -10.08
CA ASP A 273 19.04 18.65 -9.13
C ASP A 273 18.59 18.58 -7.67
N ASN A 274 17.29 18.39 -7.43
CA ASN A 274 16.71 18.34 -6.10
C ASN A 274 16.68 16.92 -5.50
N ASN A 275 17.06 15.89 -6.24
CA ASN A 275 17.14 14.51 -5.75
C ASN A 275 18.57 13.97 -5.88
N GLN A 276 18.97 13.12 -4.94
CA GLN A 276 20.30 12.49 -4.93
C GLN A 276 20.47 11.47 -6.08
N PHE A 277 19.37 10.93 -6.60
CA PHE A 277 19.35 9.99 -7.71
C PHE A 277 18.05 10.06 -8.53
N GLY A 278 18.08 9.50 -9.74
CA GLY A 278 16.90 9.12 -10.52
C GLY A 278 16.88 7.60 -10.66
N HIS A 279 15.71 6.98 -10.52
CA HIS A 279 15.56 5.53 -10.64
C HIS A 279 14.19 5.16 -11.19
N VAL A 280 14.18 4.13 -12.03
CA VAL A 280 12.94 3.49 -12.48
C VAL A 280 13.15 2.00 -12.67
N THR A 281 12.13 1.23 -12.31
CA THR A 281 12.06 -0.21 -12.58
C THR A 281 11.17 -0.45 -13.80
N ILE A 282 11.66 -1.22 -14.76
CA ILE A 282 10.92 -1.66 -15.94
C ILE A 282 11.00 -3.18 -16.10
N GLY A 283 10.08 -3.72 -16.88
CA GLY A 283 10.01 -5.13 -17.24
C GLY A 283 8.57 -5.60 -17.35
N PHE A 284 8.39 -6.85 -17.72
CA PHE A 284 7.08 -7.50 -17.82
C PHE A 284 7.08 -8.85 -17.12
N GLU A 285 5.90 -9.26 -16.70
CA GLU A 285 5.66 -10.64 -16.30
C GLU A 285 5.88 -11.60 -17.48
N GLY A 286 6.36 -12.80 -17.16
CA GLY A 286 6.61 -13.92 -18.06
C GLY A 286 5.36 -14.65 -18.56
N ASP A 287 4.17 -14.03 -18.50
CA ASP A 287 2.89 -14.62 -18.89
C ASP A 287 2.43 -14.28 -20.32
N MET A 288 3.23 -13.50 -21.05
CA MET A 288 2.95 -13.10 -22.41
C MET A 288 3.49 -14.12 -23.44
N PRO A 289 2.88 -14.22 -24.63
CA PRO A 289 3.42 -15.05 -25.72
C PRO A 289 4.72 -14.49 -26.29
N SER A 290 5.51 -15.35 -26.96
CA SER A 290 6.84 -15.01 -27.50
C SER A 290 6.84 -13.78 -28.44
N ASN A 291 5.78 -13.56 -29.21
CA ASN A 291 5.64 -12.41 -30.12
C ASN A 291 5.42 -11.06 -29.40
N PHE A 292 4.95 -11.07 -28.16
CA PHE A 292 4.87 -9.84 -27.35
C PHE A 292 6.27 -9.31 -27.06
N TYR A 293 7.21 -10.20 -26.71
CA TYR A 293 8.56 -9.81 -26.34
C TYR A 293 9.37 -9.31 -27.54
N SER A 294 9.27 -9.97 -28.69
CA SER A 294 9.93 -9.51 -29.93
C SER A 294 9.30 -8.24 -30.54
N GLY A 295 8.13 -7.81 -30.03
CA GLY A 295 7.46 -6.58 -30.43
C GLY A 295 7.60 -5.46 -29.39
N HIS A 296 6.62 -5.34 -28.49
CA HIS A 296 6.50 -4.21 -27.58
C HIS A 296 7.67 -4.12 -26.58
N TYR A 297 8.08 -5.24 -26.00
CA TYR A 297 9.21 -5.26 -25.07
C TYR A 297 10.53 -4.93 -25.78
N ALA A 298 10.76 -5.46 -26.98
CA ALA A 298 11.92 -5.10 -27.80
C ALA A 298 12.01 -3.59 -28.05
N GLN A 299 10.87 -2.94 -28.32
CA GLN A 299 10.80 -1.48 -28.48
C GLN A 299 11.19 -0.75 -27.18
N MET A 300 10.69 -1.20 -26.03
CA MET A 300 11.05 -0.63 -24.73
C MET A 300 12.54 -0.77 -24.43
N LEU A 301 13.13 -1.95 -24.66
CA LEU A 301 14.54 -2.17 -24.44
C LEU A 301 15.42 -1.39 -25.42
N GLU A 302 14.94 -1.14 -26.64
CA GLU A 302 15.62 -0.27 -27.61
C GLU A 302 15.68 1.18 -27.11
N THR A 303 14.58 1.72 -26.60
CA THR A 303 14.57 3.04 -25.96
C THR A 303 15.58 3.09 -24.83
N VAL A 304 15.56 2.08 -23.95
CA VAL A 304 16.47 1.98 -22.80
C VAL A 304 17.93 1.92 -23.21
N SER A 305 18.29 1.14 -24.23
CA SER A 305 19.67 1.03 -24.71
C SER A 305 20.18 2.30 -25.37
N ASN A 306 19.28 3.16 -25.87
CA ASN A 306 19.63 4.42 -26.53
C ASN A 306 19.70 5.61 -25.56
N LEU A 307 19.36 5.42 -24.28
CA LEU A 307 19.51 6.44 -23.26
C LEU A 307 20.98 6.53 -22.83
N ASN A 308 21.63 7.64 -23.18
CA ASN A 308 22.98 7.96 -22.71
C ASN A 308 22.93 8.44 -21.25
N HIS A 309 24.04 8.29 -20.52
CA HIS A 309 24.21 8.82 -19.16
C HIS A 309 23.28 8.22 -18.10
N ILE A 310 22.76 7.01 -18.33
CA ILE A 310 21.95 6.25 -17.38
C ILE A 310 22.60 4.90 -17.13
N LYS A 311 22.77 4.52 -15.86
CA LYS A 311 23.29 3.22 -15.44
C LYS A 311 22.16 2.20 -15.42
N ILE A 312 22.23 1.22 -16.32
CA ILE A 312 21.31 0.08 -16.33
C ILE A 312 21.88 -0.99 -15.41
N LEU A 313 21.15 -1.38 -14.38
CA LEU A 313 21.62 -2.28 -13.30
C LEU A 313 20.63 -3.42 -13.04
N THR A 314 21.14 -4.50 -12.45
CA THR A 314 20.32 -5.52 -11.81
C THR A 314 19.73 -5.00 -10.49
N MET A 315 18.76 -5.70 -9.91
CA MET A 315 18.16 -5.33 -8.63
C MET A 315 19.21 -5.36 -7.51
N ARG A 316 20.03 -6.41 -7.45
CA ARG A 316 21.12 -6.54 -6.48
C ARG A 316 22.10 -5.39 -6.60
N ASP A 317 22.51 -5.05 -7.82
CA ASP A 317 23.55 -4.04 -8.02
C ASP A 317 23.04 -2.64 -7.67
N PHE A 318 21.78 -2.32 -8.03
CA PHE A 318 21.14 -1.07 -7.59
C PHE A 318 20.93 -1.03 -6.07
N ALA A 319 20.46 -2.11 -5.45
CA ALA A 319 20.28 -2.17 -4.00
C ALA A 319 21.60 -2.03 -3.23
N ASN A 320 22.69 -2.61 -3.74
CA ASN A 320 24.02 -2.43 -3.17
C ASN A 320 24.50 -0.97 -3.30
N TRP A 321 24.30 -0.34 -4.46
CA TRP A 321 24.61 1.08 -4.62
C TRP A 321 23.81 1.94 -3.63
N TYR A 322 22.50 1.73 -3.55
CA TYR A 322 21.61 2.48 -2.66
C TYR A 322 22.02 2.30 -1.19
N LYS A 323 22.35 1.07 -0.78
CA LYS A 323 22.82 0.76 0.58
C LYS A 323 24.13 1.43 0.94
N ASN A 324 25.05 1.52 -0.03
CA ASN A 324 26.34 2.18 0.19
C ASN A 324 26.19 3.70 0.31
N GLU A 325 25.29 4.29 -0.50
CA GLU A 325 24.99 5.72 -0.50
C GLU A 325 24.17 6.14 0.73
N PHE A 326 23.11 5.39 1.04
CA PHE A 326 22.14 5.68 2.10
C PHE A 326 22.19 4.62 3.21
N LYS A 327 23.29 4.62 3.98
CA LYS A 327 23.50 3.64 5.07
C LYS A 327 22.44 3.69 6.17
N GLY A 328 21.84 4.87 6.37
CA GLY A 328 20.80 5.12 7.36
C GLY A 328 19.42 4.66 6.87
N ILE A 329 18.55 5.64 6.66
CA ILE A 329 17.18 5.50 6.16
C ILE A 329 17.08 6.10 4.75
N SER A 330 15.90 5.96 4.13
CA SER A 330 15.66 6.54 2.81
C SER A 330 15.75 8.07 2.80
N PRO A 331 16.42 8.67 1.80
CA PRO A 331 16.52 10.13 1.69
C PRO A 331 15.16 10.73 1.31
N PRO A 332 14.92 12.02 1.61
CA PRO A 332 13.78 12.74 1.08
C PRO A 332 13.82 12.79 -0.45
N GLN A 333 12.65 12.81 -1.08
CA GLN A 333 12.48 12.88 -2.53
C GLN A 333 11.44 13.94 -2.89
N ILE A 334 11.71 14.68 -3.96
CA ILE A 334 10.76 15.58 -4.59
C ILE A 334 10.53 15.23 -6.07
N ILE A 335 9.28 15.10 -6.47
CA ILE A 335 8.87 14.76 -7.83
C ILE A 335 8.06 15.93 -8.35
N ILE A 336 8.52 16.59 -9.41
CA ILE A 336 7.77 17.64 -10.09
C ILE A 336 7.68 17.24 -11.55
N ALA A 337 6.45 17.00 -12.02
CA ALA A 337 6.16 16.53 -13.37
C ALA A 337 5.20 17.47 -14.07
N ASP A 338 5.49 17.77 -15.33
CA ASP A 338 4.45 18.16 -16.26
C ASP A 338 3.48 16.99 -16.48
N ASP A 339 2.22 17.33 -16.71
CA ASP A 339 1.23 16.35 -17.16
C ASP A 339 1.63 15.83 -18.55
N PHE A 340 1.91 14.53 -18.65
CA PHE A 340 2.31 13.89 -19.90
C PHE A 340 1.19 13.84 -20.95
N LEU A 341 -0.05 14.16 -20.58
CA LEU A 341 -1.18 14.39 -21.48
C LEU A 341 -1.34 15.86 -21.89
N ASP A 342 -0.38 16.71 -21.54
CA ASP A 342 -0.27 18.10 -21.95
C ASP A 342 -1.51 18.97 -21.57
N THR A 343 -2.19 18.66 -20.46
CA THR A 343 -3.39 19.42 -20.05
C THR A 343 -3.08 20.79 -19.42
N GLY A 344 -1.81 21.08 -19.16
CA GLY A 344 -1.34 22.28 -18.46
C GLY A 344 -1.33 22.14 -16.93
N LYS A 345 -1.41 20.89 -16.43
CA LYS A 345 -1.24 20.59 -15.01
C LYS A 345 0.19 20.17 -14.71
N LYS A 346 0.58 20.32 -13.44
CA LYS A 346 1.82 19.77 -12.89
C LYS A 346 1.54 19.02 -11.59
N GLY A 347 2.08 17.82 -11.46
CA GLY A 347 2.05 17.01 -10.24
C GLY A 347 3.30 17.28 -9.43
N ILE A 348 3.14 17.56 -8.14
CA ILE A 348 4.25 17.83 -7.22
C ILE A 348 4.12 16.91 -6.01
N TRP A 349 5.09 16.03 -5.79
CA TRP A 349 5.13 15.14 -4.64
C TRP A 349 6.37 15.42 -3.82
N PHE A 350 6.20 15.59 -2.51
CA PHE A 350 7.30 15.51 -1.55
C PHE A 350 7.06 14.30 -0.65
N GLN A 351 8.11 13.54 -0.39
CA GLN A 351 8.05 12.41 0.53
C GLN A 351 9.38 12.20 1.26
N ASN A 352 9.27 11.88 2.54
CA ASN A 352 10.38 11.48 3.40
C ASN A 352 9.88 10.42 4.40
N PRO A 353 10.73 9.89 5.31
CA PRO A 353 10.31 8.83 6.22
C PRO A 353 9.19 9.23 7.21
N ASN A 354 8.85 10.51 7.31
CA ASN A 354 7.84 11.01 8.24
C ASN A 354 6.48 11.26 7.59
N TYR A 355 6.44 11.68 6.33
CA TYR A 355 5.19 11.96 5.62
C TYR A 355 5.37 12.00 4.09
N ARG A 356 4.25 11.98 3.37
CA ARG A 356 4.17 12.42 1.97
C ARG A 356 3.09 13.47 1.78
N ILE A 357 3.28 14.34 0.79
CA ILE A 357 2.30 15.33 0.34
C ILE A 357 2.29 15.41 -1.19
N GLY A 358 1.11 15.24 -1.77
CA GLY A 358 0.84 15.34 -3.20
C GLY A 358 0.04 16.59 -3.52
N LEU A 359 0.62 17.46 -4.35
CA LEU A 359 0.02 18.69 -4.83
C LEU A 359 -0.25 18.62 -6.33
N LEU A 360 -1.30 19.30 -6.76
CA LEU A 360 -1.61 19.50 -8.17
C LEU A 360 -1.67 21.00 -8.47
N TYR A 361 -0.84 21.45 -9.40
CA TYR A 361 -0.87 22.81 -9.92
C TYR A 361 -1.58 22.83 -11.29
N ASP A 362 -2.61 23.64 -11.44
CA ASP A 362 -3.33 23.89 -12.70
C ASP A 362 -2.95 25.29 -13.20
N SER A 363 -2.11 25.35 -14.24
CA SER A 363 -1.61 26.62 -14.79
C SER A 363 -2.71 27.48 -15.43
N LYS A 364 -3.73 26.84 -16.01
CA LYS A 364 -4.87 27.54 -16.65
C LYS A 364 -5.75 28.21 -15.61
N LYS A 365 -5.94 27.54 -14.47
CA LYS A 365 -6.74 28.07 -13.33
C LYS A 365 -5.90 28.85 -12.32
N LYS A 366 -4.57 28.84 -12.46
CA LYS A 366 -3.59 29.41 -11.51
C LYS A 366 -3.87 28.95 -10.08
N ARG A 367 -4.10 27.64 -9.94
CA ARG A 367 -4.63 27.02 -8.72
C ARG A 367 -3.73 25.89 -8.27
N LEU A 368 -3.34 25.92 -7.01
CA LEU A 368 -2.63 24.85 -6.34
C LEU A 368 -3.60 24.12 -5.39
N THR A 369 -3.62 22.79 -5.45
CA THR A 369 -4.41 21.96 -4.55
C THR A 369 -3.56 20.92 -3.85
N VAL A 370 -3.80 20.70 -2.56
CA VAL A 370 -3.33 19.52 -1.82
C VAL A 370 -4.33 18.40 -2.07
N ASN A 371 -3.89 17.36 -2.77
CA ASN A 371 -4.70 16.21 -3.13
C ASN A 371 -4.43 15.01 -2.22
N ASP A 372 -3.20 14.88 -1.73
CA ASP A 372 -2.78 13.84 -0.79
C ASP A 372 -1.93 14.46 0.32
N PHE A 373 -2.18 14.09 1.57
CA PHE A 373 -1.29 14.40 2.69
C PHE A 373 -1.40 13.28 3.73
N ARG A 374 -0.31 12.55 3.96
CA ARG A 374 -0.29 11.33 4.77
C ARG A 374 0.91 11.31 5.69
N ILE A 375 0.67 10.89 6.92
CA ILE A 375 1.71 10.77 7.94
C ILE A 375 2.08 9.30 8.06
N TYR A 376 3.39 9.02 8.06
CA TYR A 376 3.91 7.69 8.31
C TYR A 376 3.98 7.48 9.81
N HIS A 377 2.94 6.92 10.41
CA HIS A 377 2.89 6.64 11.84
C HIS A 377 3.77 5.44 12.15
N LYS A 378 4.74 5.60 13.05
CA LYS A 378 5.78 4.57 13.28
C LYS A 378 5.26 3.27 13.87
N ASP A 379 4.09 3.35 14.51
CA ASP A 379 3.42 2.29 15.24
C ASP A 379 2.11 1.84 14.54
N PHE A 380 1.92 2.17 13.26
CA PHE A 380 0.80 1.66 12.47
C PHE A 380 1.14 0.30 11.85
N GLU A 381 0.68 -0.76 12.49
CA GLU A 381 0.92 -2.15 12.11
C GLU A 381 0.25 -2.49 10.77
N GLU A 382 0.96 -3.23 9.92
CA GLU A 382 0.39 -3.74 8.68
C GLU A 382 -0.80 -4.68 8.96
N PRO A 383 -1.94 -4.54 8.27
CA PRO A 383 -3.16 -5.27 8.62
C PRO A 383 -3.02 -6.80 8.64
N PHE A 384 -2.11 -7.35 7.84
CA PHE A 384 -1.85 -8.79 7.72
C PHE A 384 -0.46 -9.20 8.26
N LEU A 385 0.14 -8.37 9.12
CA LEU A 385 1.41 -8.71 9.78
C LEU A 385 1.25 -10.00 10.59
N LYS A 386 0.23 -10.04 11.46
CA LYS A 386 -0.14 -11.20 12.29
C LYS A 386 -1.36 -11.93 11.75
N ALA A 387 -2.39 -11.19 11.34
CA ALA A 387 -3.62 -11.75 10.81
C ALA A 387 -3.42 -12.37 9.43
N VAL A 388 -4.19 -13.41 9.12
CA VAL A 388 -4.18 -14.05 7.81
C VAL A 388 -5.15 -13.35 6.87
N ASN A 389 -4.70 -12.97 5.67
CA ASN A 389 -5.60 -12.44 4.66
C ASN A 389 -6.47 -13.57 4.07
N ARG A 390 -7.76 -13.61 4.45
CA ARG A 390 -8.77 -14.53 3.87
C ARG A 390 -9.64 -13.87 2.81
N GLN A 391 -9.33 -12.63 2.42
CA GLN A 391 -10.10 -11.87 1.46
C GLN A 391 -9.64 -12.15 0.03
N ASN A 392 -10.55 -11.98 -0.93
CA ASN A 392 -10.22 -12.08 -2.35
C ASN A 392 -9.18 -11.03 -2.77
N GLY A 393 -9.35 -9.79 -2.31
CA GLY A 393 -8.46 -8.68 -2.59
C GLY A 393 -7.38 -8.45 -1.53
N LEU A 394 -6.47 -7.53 -1.83
CA LEU A 394 -5.42 -7.05 -0.93
C LEU A 394 -5.71 -5.60 -0.55
N PHE A 395 -5.67 -5.29 0.75
CA PHE A 395 -5.88 -3.93 1.25
C PHE A 395 -4.74 -3.51 2.16
N ILE A 396 -3.74 -2.85 1.58
CA ILE A 396 -2.67 -2.18 2.30
C ILE A 396 -2.87 -0.68 2.09
N SER A 397 -3.48 -0.02 3.07
CA SER A 397 -3.75 1.42 3.01
C SER A 397 -3.26 2.07 4.28
N LEU A 398 -2.49 3.14 4.12
CA LEU A 398 -2.06 3.96 5.25
C LEU A 398 -3.15 4.98 5.62
N PRO A 399 -3.15 5.49 6.86
CA PRO A 399 -4.01 6.61 7.23
C PRO A 399 -3.67 7.88 6.45
N TYR A 400 -4.63 8.80 6.36
CA TYR A 400 -4.48 10.06 5.66
C TYR A 400 -5.04 11.25 6.45
N VAL A 401 -4.44 12.42 6.21
CA VAL A 401 -4.98 13.74 6.61
C VAL A 401 -5.85 14.29 5.49
N ILE A 402 -5.34 14.21 4.25
CA ILE A 402 -6.03 14.56 3.01
C ILE A 402 -5.86 13.39 2.04
N ASP A 403 -6.96 12.97 1.43
CA ASP A 403 -6.96 12.01 0.33
C ASP A 403 -8.18 12.29 -0.54
N SER A 404 -7.94 12.91 -1.70
CA SER A 404 -9.03 13.30 -2.58
C SER A 404 -9.68 12.14 -3.35
N ILE A 405 -9.12 10.94 -3.28
CA ILE A 405 -9.67 9.73 -3.91
C ILE A 405 -10.64 9.02 -2.94
N ILE A 406 -10.21 8.79 -1.70
CA ILE A 406 -11.05 8.18 -0.65
C ILE A 406 -12.12 9.16 -0.18
N LYS A 407 -11.74 10.43 0.03
CA LYS A 407 -12.61 11.46 0.62
C LYS A 407 -12.44 12.79 -0.14
N PRO A 408 -13.11 12.96 -1.30
CA PRO A 408 -12.91 14.11 -2.19
C PRO A 408 -13.07 15.49 -1.55
N ASP A 409 -13.90 15.61 -0.52
CA ASP A 409 -14.12 16.83 0.26
C ASP A 409 -12.93 17.25 1.13
N THR A 410 -11.91 16.39 1.29
CA THR A 410 -10.65 16.76 1.96
C THR A 410 -9.71 17.58 1.07
N LYS A 411 -9.93 17.64 -0.25
CA LYS A 411 -9.08 18.39 -1.19
C LYS A 411 -8.97 19.86 -0.77
N TRP A 412 -7.74 20.34 -0.56
CA TRP A 412 -7.50 21.69 -0.05
C TRP A 412 -6.93 22.60 -1.13
N VAL A 413 -7.67 23.65 -1.49
CA VAL A 413 -7.20 24.69 -2.42
C VAL A 413 -6.37 25.73 -1.68
N LEU A 414 -5.13 25.92 -2.10
CA LEU A 414 -4.22 26.91 -1.52
C LEU A 414 -4.29 28.24 -2.28
N PRO A 415 -4.41 29.40 -1.60
CA PRO A 415 -4.48 30.74 -2.23
C PRO A 415 -3.10 31.24 -2.68
N CYS A 416 -2.30 30.39 -3.31
CA CYS A 416 -0.91 30.66 -3.69
C CYS A 416 -0.77 31.45 -5.00
N GLY A 417 -1.79 31.37 -5.88
CA GLY A 417 -1.77 31.98 -7.20
C GLY A 417 -0.78 31.31 -8.16
N ASP A 418 -0.20 32.12 -9.04
CA ASP A 418 0.72 31.68 -10.09
C ASP A 418 2.17 31.57 -9.59
N LEU A 419 3.09 31.11 -10.45
CA LEU A 419 4.53 31.24 -10.22
C LEU A 419 4.96 32.72 -10.17
N PRO A 420 6.02 33.07 -9.43
CA PRO A 420 6.61 34.41 -9.48
C PRO A 420 7.07 34.76 -10.91
N ALA A 421 6.93 36.03 -11.31
CA ALA A 421 7.31 36.49 -12.65
C ALA A 421 8.79 36.18 -12.94
N GLY A 422 9.07 35.58 -14.10
CA GLY A 422 10.43 35.24 -14.54
C GLY A 422 11.02 33.94 -13.95
N ARG A 423 10.28 33.19 -13.11
CA ARG A 423 10.70 31.85 -12.67
C ARG A 423 10.12 30.74 -13.56
N GLN A 424 10.97 29.77 -13.89
CA GLN A 424 10.59 28.56 -14.63
C GLN A 424 10.33 27.34 -13.71
N ASP A 425 10.82 27.38 -12.47
CA ASP A 425 10.69 26.27 -11.51
C ASP A 425 10.08 26.73 -10.18
N PHE A 426 9.39 25.80 -9.53
CA PHE A 426 8.75 25.93 -8.23
C PHE A 426 9.81 25.85 -7.12
N VAL A 427 10.87 25.05 -7.30
CA VAL A 427 11.80 24.71 -6.23
C VAL A 427 12.93 25.73 -6.10
N SER A 428 13.20 26.14 -4.86
CA SER A 428 14.51 26.63 -4.47
C SER A 428 15.05 25.73 -3.37
N SER A 429 16.20 25.09 -3.57
CA SER A 429 16.86 24.33 -2.53
C SER A 429 17.83 25.22 -1.74
N ASN A 430 17.78 25.12 -0.41
CA ASN A 430 18.93 25.52 0.40
C ASN A 430 19.79 24.26 0.62
N LYS A 431 20.87 24.14 -0.16
CA LYS A 431 21.77 22.96 -0.14
C LYS A 431 22.35 22.66 1.23
N GLU A 432 22.39 23.63 2.15
CA GLU A 432 22.95 23.44 3.50
C GLU A 432 21.97 22.86 4.52
N LYS A 433 20.66 22.76 4.22
CA LYS A 433 19.64 22.39 5.23
C LYS A 433 18.66 21.28 4.85
N GLU A 434 18.82 20.62 3.70
CA GLU A 434 17.84 19.63 3.18
C GLU A 434 16.39 20.15 3.19
N VAL A 435 16.21 21.46 2.99
CA VAL A 435 14.89 22.09 2.97
C VAL A 435 14.46 22.31 1.52
N PHE A 436 13.30 21.76 1.18
CA PHE A 436 12.65 21.97 -0.11
C PHE A 436 11.64 23.10 0.00
N LEU A 437 11.81 24.13 -0.82
CA LEU A 437 10.92 25.30 -0.84
C LEU A 437 10.21 25.37 -2.18
N LEU A 438 8.88 25.41 -2.17
CA LEU A 438 8.08 25.78 -3.33
C LEU A 438 7.68 27.25 -3.22
N ASN A 439 8.03 28.04 -4.22
CA ASN A 439 7.75 29.47 -4.25
C ASN A 439 6.64 29.77 -5.24
N PHE A 440 5.57 30.41 -4.74
CA PHE A 440 4.49 30.94 -5.55
C PHE A 440 4.41 32.46 -5.37
N LYS A 441 3.59 33.12 -6.17
CA LYS A 441 3.42 34.58 -6.13
C LYS A 441 2.93 35.09 -4.77
N SER A 442 2.02 34.36 -4.13
CA SER A 442 1.36 34.80 -2.90
C SER A 442 1.63 33.89 -1.69
N CYS A 443 2.39 32.80 -1.87
CA CYS A 443 2.71 31.88 -0.78
C CYS A 443 4.08 31.21 -1.00
N GLN A 444 4.63 30.68 0.08
CA GLN A 444 5.76 29.74 0.04
C GLN A 444 5.40 28.49 0.82
N ILE A 445 5.76 27.32 0.29
CA ILE A 445 5.61 26.03 0.97
C ILE A 445 7.00 25.52 1.30
N LYS A 446 7.22 25.16 2.55
CA LYS A 446 8.49 24.67 3.04
C LYS A 446 8.32 23.29 3.63
N PHE A 447 8.95 22.32 3.01
CA PHE A 447 8.99 20.95 3.49
C PHE A 447 10.19 20.77 4.42
N LEU A 448 9.91 20.42 5.67
CA LEU A 448 10.88 20.12 6.72
C LEU A 448 10.77 18.63 7.06
N ASP A 449 11.73 18.09 7.81
CA ASP A 449 11.73 16.67 8.14
C ASP A 449 10.43 16.19 8.80
N ARG A 450 9.83 16.99 9.70
CA ARG A 450 8.65 16.61 10.49
C ARG A 450 7.52 17.62 10.46
N SER A 451 7.56 18.56 9.53
CA SER A 451 6.53 19.58 9.41
C SER A 451 6.48 20.16 8.00
N VAL A 452 5.30 20.67 7.63
CA VAL A 452 5.14 21.55 6.47
C VAL A 452 4.83 22.94 6.99
N GLU A 453 5.63 23.93 6.58
CA GLU A 453 5.35 25.34 6.85
C GLU A 453 4.79 25.98 5.58
N LEU A 454 3.64 26.64 5.71
CA LEU A 454 2.95 27.36 4.66
C LEU A 454 2.97 28.85 5.03
N GLU A 455 3.77 29.63 4.30
CA GLU A 455 3.85 31.07 4.46
C GLU A 455 2.91 31.76 3.47
N GLY A 456 2.05 32.64 3.97
CA GLY A 456 1.07 33.40 3.18
C GLY A 456 -0.24 33.62 3.95
N ASN A 457 -1.21 34.27 3.30
CA ASN A 457 -2.56 34.43 3.85
C ASN A 457 -3.37 33.14 3.66
N ILE A 458 -3.06 32.11 4.46
CA ILE A 458 -3.62 30.76 4.34
C ILE A 458 -4.42 30.45 5.61
N GLU A 459 -5.65 29.95 5.42
CA GLU A 459 -6.47 29.40 6.50
C GLU A 459 -6.59 27.87 6.34
N PRO A 460 -6.33 27.08 7.40
CA PRO A 460 -6.51 25.64 7.35
C PRO A 460 -8.02 25.30 7.32
N PRO A 461 -8.44 24.34 6.49
CA PRO A 461 -9.79 23.80 6.54
C PRO A 461 -10.12 23.21 7.93
N GLN A 462 -11.38 23.24 8.34
CA GLN A 462 -11.80 22.83 9.68
C GLN A 462 -11.39 21.39 10.04
N ASN A 463 -11.45 20.48 9.07
CA ASN A 463 -11.06 19.08 9.24
C ASN A 463 -9.55 18.91 9.53
N LEU A 464 -8.67 19.81 9.09
CA LEU A 464 -7.24 19.75 9.43
C LEU A 464 -7.02 20.05 10.91
N ASN A 465 -7.74 21.02 11.47
CA ASN A 465 -7.60 21.41 12.89
C ASN A 465 -8.08 20.32 13.86
N LEU A 466 -8.94 19.40 13.40
CA LEU A 466 -9.49 18.30 14.19
C LEU A 466 -8.77 16.97 13.96
N ASN A 467 -7.81 16.92 13.04
CA ASN A 467 -7.12 15.70 12.67
C ASN A 467 -6.06 15.34 13.72
N SER A 468 -6.10 14.13 14.26
CA SER A 468 -5.20 13.67 15.33
C SER A 468 -3.78 13.34 14.85
N SER A 469 -3.54 13.26 13.54
CA SER A 469 -2.23 12.94 12.97
C SER A 469 -1.34 14.17 12.79
N ILE A 470 -1.86 15.39 12.97
CA ILE A 470 -1.11 16.62 12.82
C ILE A 470 -1.44 17.62 13.93
N ASN A 471 -0.47 18.48 14.23
CA ASN A 471 -0.67 19.65 15.07
C ASN A 471 -0.60 20.91 14.19
N VAL A 472 -1.69 21.68 14.18
CA VAL A 472 -1.82 22.89 13.38
C VAL A 472 -1.53 24.11 14.25
N LYS A 473 -0.51 24.89 13.91
CA LYS A 473 -0.17 26.15 14.58
C LYS A 473 -0.05 27.27 13.57
N LYS A 474 -0.73 28.39 13.83
CA LYS A 474 -0.60 29.61 13.04
C LYS A 474 0.06 30.70 13.87
N LYS A 475 1.16 31.26 13.37
CA LYS A 475 1.85 32.42 13.96
C LYS A 475 2.15 33.41 12.85
N ASN A 476 1.61 34.62 12.95
CA ASN A 476 1.69 35.63 11.90
C ASN A 476 1.14 35.06 10.58
N ASN A 477 1.91 35.13 9.49
CA ASN A 477 1.58 34.60 8.17
C ASN A 477 2.11 33.19 7.93
N ILE A 478 2.55 32.47 8.98
CA ILE A 478 3.08 31.12 8.85
C ILE A 478 2.11 30.14 9.51
N LEU A 479 1.61 29.20 8.71
CA LEU A 479 0.83 28.04 9.13
C LEU A 479 1.76 26.82 9.15
N SER A 480 2.04 26.30 10.33
CA SER A 480 2.85 25.11 10.54
C SER A 480 1.96 23.90 10.78
N LEU A 481 2.21 22.83 10.03
CA LEU A 481 1.60 21.51 10.17
C LEU A 481 2.69 20.55 10.64
N SER A 482 2.77 20.24 11.93
CA SER A 482 3.77 19.28 12.46
C SER A 482 3.16 17.90 12.67
N MET A 483 3.95 16.85 12.43
CA MET A 483 3.42 15.49 12.31
C MET A 483 3.40 14.78 13.65
N GLU A 484 2.29 14.12 13.98
CA GLU A 484 2.20 13.22 15.12
C GLU A 484 2.76 11.85 14.76
N GLU A 485 3.78 11.44 15.49
CA GLU A 485 4.58 10.27 15.14
C GLU A 485 3.84 8.95 15.36
N LYS A 486 2.93 8.96 16.35
CA LYS A 486 2.15 7.81 16.78
C LYS A 486 0.75 7.87 16.21
N TRP A 487 0.22 6.71 15.86
CA TRP A 487 -1.18 6.56 15.53
C TRP A 487 -2.04 6.71 16.79
N ILE A 488 -3.28 7.17 16.62
CA ILE A 488 -4.22 7.38 17.73
C ILE A 488 -4.58 6.08 18.46
N VAL A 489 -4.41 4.94 17.79
CA VAL A 489 -4.61 3.60 18.35
C VAL A 489 -3.25 2.90 18.42
N PRO A 490 -2.88 2.27 19.54
CA PRO A 490 -1.61 1.56 19.65
C PRO A 490 -1.57 0.30 18.75
N PRO A 491 -0.39 -0.30 18.48
CA PRO A 491 -0.25 -1.51 17.66
C PRO A 491 -1.12 -2.68 18.11
N GLU A 492 -1.34 -2.84 19.42
CA GLU A 492 -2.17 -3.89 20.02
C GLU A 492 -3.67 -3.64 19.81
N GLY A 493 -4.05 -2.56 19.13
CA GLY A 493 -5.42 -2.15 18.90
C GLY A 493 -6.14 -1.66 20.18
N ILE A 494 -7.47 -1.57 20.10
CA ILE A 494 -8.29 -1.21 21.25
C ILE A 494 -8.81 -2.48 21.92
N THR A 495 -8.46 -2.65 23.20
CA THR A 495 -9.04 -3.69 24.04
C THR A 495 -10.31 -3.20 24.73
N LEU A 496 -11.40 -3.95 24.58
CA LEU A 496 -12.68 -3.72 25.23
C LEU A 496 -12.90 -4.78 26.31
N ASN A 497 -13.20 -4.33 27.53
CA ASN A 497 -13.67 -5.21 28.59
C ASN A 497 -15.19 -5.27 28.53
N VAL A 498 -15.73 -6.41 28.08
CA VAL A 498 -17.16 -6.58 27.89
C VAL A 498 -17.70 -7.60 28.89
N GLN A 499 -18.82 -7.25 29.53
CA GLN A 499 -19.64 -8.16 30.31
C GLN A 499 -20.99 -8.26 29.60
N ASN A 500 -21.21 -9.36 28.86
CA ASN A 500 -22.49 -9.51 28.18
C ASN A 500 -22.82 -10.99 27.93
N LEU A 501 -24.03 -11.39 28.32
CA LEU A 501 -24.61 -12.67 27.92
C LEU A 501 -25.23 -12.48 26.52
N ARG A 502 -24.68 -13.13 25.50
CA ARG A 502 -25.27 -13.13 24.15
C ARG A 502 -25.59 -14.56 23.72
N ILE A 503 -26.73 -14.72 23.06
CA ILE A 503 -27.10 -15.97 22.39
C ILE A 503 -26.32 -16.04 21.07
N PRO A 504 -25.51 -17.10 20.84
CA PRO A 504 -24.78 -17.29 19.59
C PRO A 504 -25.68 -17.20 18.35
N PHE A 505 -25.15 -16.62 17.27
CA PHE A 505 -25.86 -16.47 16.00
C PHE A 505 -26.42 -17.80 15.48
N GLY A 506 -25.65 -18.89 15.58
CA GLY A 506 -26.09 -20.22 15.16
C GLY A 506 -27.38 -20.69 15.88
N LEU A 507 -27.54 -20.35 17.17
CA LEU A 507 -28.76 -20.66 17.92
C LEU A 507 -29.91 -19.73 17.54
N LYS A 508 -29.65 -18.42 17.38
CA LYS A 508 -30.64 -17.45 16.90
C LYS A 508 -31.18 -17.82 15.52
N ARG A 509 -30.30 -18.24 14.61
CA ARG A 509 -30.66 -18.69 13.25
C ARG A 509 -31.52 -19.95 13.27
N ARG A 510 -31.22 -20.92 14.14
CA ARG A 510 -31.98 -22.17 14.26
C ARG A 510 -33.31 -21.98 14.99
N PHE A 511 -33.34 -21.08 15.97
CA PHE A 511 -34.49 -20.81 16.82
C PHE A 511 -34.70 -19.29 16.97
N PRO A 512 -35.27 -18.61 15.97
CA PRO A 512 -35.44 -17.15 15.99
C PRO A 512 -36.35 -16.66 17.15
N ASN A 513 -37.26 -17.51 17.63
CA ASN A 513 -38.16 -17.21 18.75
C ASN A 513 -37.59 -17.62 20.14
N LEU A 514 -36.35 -18.11 20.20
CA LEU A 514 -35.71 -18.61 21.42
C LEU A 514 -35.70 -17.59 22.58
N PRO A 515 -35.49 -16.27 22.39
CA PRO A 515 -35.50 -15.33 23.51
C PRO A 515 -36.86 -15.32 24.24
N GLY A 516 -37.97 -15.41 23.51
CA GLY A 516 -39.31 -15.49 24.08
C GLY A 516 -39.57 -16.84 24.77
N PHE A 517 -39.14 -17.94 24.14
CA PHE A 517 -39.32 -19.28 24.70
C PHE A 517 -38.46 -19.53 25.94
N ALA A 518 -37.19 -19.10 25.91
CA ALA A 518 -36.27 -19.20 27.04
C ALA A 518 -36.74 -18.33 28.23
N LEU A 519 -37.31 -17.15 27.98
CA LEU A 519 -37.92 -16.32 29.02
C LEU A 519 -39.12 -17.03 29.67
N VAL A 520 -39.99 -17.65 28.86
CA VAL A 520 -41.14 -18.42 29.37
C VAL A 520 -40.68 -19.64 30.17
N CYS A 521 -39.73 -20.43 29.65
CA CYS A 521 -39.16 -21.57 30.37
C CYS A 521 -38.43 -21.15 31.66
N PHE A 522 -37.70 -20.04 31.63
CA PHE A 522 -37.04 -19.49 32.81
C PHE A 522 -38.05 -19.02 33.86
N LEU A 523 -39.13 -18.33 33.46
CA LEU A 523 -40.21 -17.91 34.37
C LEU A 523 -40.92 -19.11 35.00
N ILE A 524 -41.14 -20.18 34.23
CA ILE A 524 -41.72 -21.44 34.73
C ILE A 524 -40.76 -22.13 35.71
N ALA A 525 -39.48 -22.26 35.36
CA ALA A 525 -38.46 -22.86 36.22
C ALA A 525 -38.26 -22.06 37.52
N LEU A 526 -38.27 -20.73 37.44
CA LEU A 526 -38.19 -19.83 38.59
C LEU A 526 -39.41 -19.97 39.49
N ALA A 527 -40.63 -20.04 38.92
CA ALA A 527 -41.85 -20.27 39.68
C ALA A 527 -41.85 -21.64 40.39
N LEU A 528 -41.34 -22.68 39.73
CA LEU A 528 -41.19 -24.02 40.32
C LEU A 528 -40.11 -24.03 41.43
N LEU A 529 -38.97 -23.38 41.21
CA LEU A 529 -37.88 -23.26 42.18
C LEU A 529 -38.31 -22.49 43.43
N LEU A 530 -39.06 -21.38 43.27
CA LEU A 530 -39.64 -20.61 44.38
C LEU A 530 -40.66 -21.42 45.19
N LYS A 531 -41.30 -22.41 44.57
CA LYS A 531 -42.24 -23.32 45.25
C LYS A 531 -41.53 -24.42 46.04
N VAL A 532 -40.38 -24.89 45.56
CA VAL A 532 -39.62 -26.00 46.15
C VAL A 532 -38.68 -25.55 47.28
N PHE A 533 -38.03 -24.39 47.16
CA PHE A 533 -37.01 -23.95 48.11
C PHE A 533 -37.53 -22.92 49.12
N LYS A 534 -38.14 -23.38 50.22
CA LYS A 534 -38.49 -22.54 51.37
C LYS A 534 -37.23 -21.95 52.04
N LYS A 535 -37.05 -20.63 51.86
CA LYS A 535 -36.34 -19.65 52.71
C LYS A 535 -34.84 -19.80 53.06
N LYS A 536 -34.12 -20.91 52.85
CA LYS A 536 -32.68 -20.99 53.24
C LYS A 536 -31.65 -21.19 52.11
N THR A 537 -32.08 -21.50 50.88
CA THR A 537 -31.16 -21.69 49.72
C THR A 537 -31.16 -20.51 48.75
N ILE A 538 -31.94 -19.45 49.04
CA ILE A 538 -32.12 -18.28 48.18
C ILE A 538 -30.83 -17.46 48.01
N ILE A 539 -29.82 -17.65 48.88
CA ILE A 539 -28.53 -16.96 48.78
C ILE A 539 -27.58 -17.63 47.76
N PHE A 540 -27.72 -18.93 47.51
CA PHE A 540 -26.84 -19.66 46.57
C PHE A 540 -27.09 -19.32 45.10
N ILE A 541 -28.32 -18.99 44.72
CA ILE A 541 -28.67 -18.67 43.32
C ILE A 541 -28.08 -17.31 42.88
N PRO A 542 -28.21 -16.20 43.64
CA PRO A 542 -27.53 -14.95 43.32
C PRO A 542 -26.02 -15.11 43.29
N VAL A 543 -25.44 -15.89 44.20
CA VAL A 543 -23.97 -16.15 44.24
C VAL A 543 -23.53 -16.97 43.02
N LEU A 544 -24.29 -17.99 42.61
CA LEU A 544 -24.03 -18.75 41.39
C LEU A 544 -24.20 -17.89 40.13
N PHE A 545 -25.22 -17.04 40.07
CA PHE A 545 -25.38 -16.06 38.99
C PHE A 545 -24.28 -15.00 39.00
N LEU A 546 -23.78 -14.57 40.16
CA LEU A 546 -22.64 -13.66 40.29
C LEU A 546 -21.35 -14.33 39.80
N LEU A 547 -21.14 -15.61 40.17
CA LEU A 547 -20.01 -16.42 39.72
C LEU A 547 -20.08 -16.66 38.21
N ILE A 548 -21.26 -17.01 37.68
CA ILE A 548 -21.52 -17.14 36.25
C ILE A 548 -21.28 -15.80 35.53
N ALA A 549 -21.75 -14.68 36.07
CA ALA A 549 -21.51 -13.35 35.52
C ALA A 549 -20.02 -12.94 35.55
N LEU A 550 -19.26 -13.37 36.57
CA LEU A 550 -17.80 -13.22 36.63
C LEU A 550 -17.08 -14.03 35.54
N PHE A 551 -17.63 -15.18 35.13
CA PHE A 551 -17.14 -15.99 34.00
C PHE A 551 -17.37 -15.37 32.62
N PHE A 552 -18.23 -14.35 32.48
CA PHE A 552 -18.56 -13.69 31.21
C PHE A 552 -17.80 -12.40 30.94
N LYS A 553 -16.73 -12.12 31.69
CA LYS A 553 -15.78 -11.06 31.34
C LYS A 553 -14.94 -11.52 30.17
N GLN A 554 -15.16 -10.93 29.00
CA GLN A 554 -14.36 -11.17 27.82
C GLN A 554 -13.62 -9.89 27.42
N LYS A 555 -12.34 -10.02 27.11
CA LYS A 555 -11.58 -9.00 26.40
C LYS A 555 -11.81 -9.18 24.90
N LEU A 556 -12.21 -8.11 24.23
CA LEU A 556 -12.41 -8.07 22.78
C LEU A 556 -11.48 -7.03 22.16
N TYR A 557 -11.14 -7.22 20.89
CA TYR A 557 -10.18 -6.41 20.17
C TYR A 557 -10.82 -5.66 18.99
N ILE A 558 -10.30 -4.46 18.68
CA ILE A 558 -10.56 -3.68 17.47
C ILE A 558 -9.20 -3.30 16.90
N SER A 559 -8.97 -3.59 15.61
CA SER A 559 -7.70 -3.27 14.95
C SER A 559 -7.54 -1.79 14.66
N GLN A 560 -6.29 -1.34 14.45
CA GLN A 560 -5.99 0.02 14.02
C GLN A 560 -6.73 0.37 12.72
N SER A 561 -6.78 -0.55 11.74
CA SER A 561 -7.49 -0.34 10.48
C SER A 561 -9.01 -0.34 10.64
N GLU A 562 -9.60 -1.16 11.52
CA GLU A 562 -11.05 -1.04 11.78
C GLU A 562 -11.37 0.31 12.43
N PHE A 563 -10.50 0.81 13.32
CA PHE A 563 -10.68 2.12 13.93
C PHE A 563 -10.60 3.27 12.93
N GLU A 564 -9.73 3.19 11.92
CA GLU A 564 -9.72 4.14 10.79
C GLU A 564 -11.09 4.21 10.10
N ALA A 565 -11.74 3.06 9.86
CA ALA A 565 -13.09 3.04 9.30
C ALA A 565 -14.12 3.68 10.24
N LEU A 566 -13.98 3.53 11.55
CA LEU A 566 -14.84 4.17 12.53
C LEU A 566 -14.65 5.69 12.55
N MET A 567 -13.43 6.17 12.36
CA MET A 567 -13.14 7.60 12.19
C MET A 567 -13.76 8.15 10.89
N PHE A 568 -13.64 7.41 9.78
CA PHE A 568 -14.34 7.76 8.54
C PHE A 568 -15.85 7.83 8.77
N LEU A 569 -16.43 6.81 9.41
CA LEU A 569 -17.85 6.75 9.72
C LEU A 569 -18.29 7.92 10.60
N LYS A 570 -17.49 8.30 11.61
CA LYS A 570 -17.76 9.44 12.50
C LYS A 570 -17.94 10.73 11.73
N ASP A 571 -17.09 10.99 10.74
CA ASP A 571 -17.13 12.21 9.93
C ASP A 571 -18.29 12.25 8.93
N MET A 572 -18.94 11.12 8.65
CA MET A 572 -20.07 11.10 7.73
C MET A 572 -21.29 11.86 8.31
N PRO A 573 -22.19 12.38 7.46
CA PRO A 573 -23.45 12.99 7.89
C PRO A 573 -24.27 12.10 8.83
N VAL A 574 -25.15 12.70 9.63
CA VAL A 574 -26.02 11.96 10.57
C VAL A 574 -26.87 10.92 9.82
N GLY A 575 -27.00 9.73 10.42
CA GLY A 575 -27.83 8.63 9.95
C GLY A 575 -27.60 7.35 10.76
N ASN A 576 -28.60 6.46 10.78
CA ASN A 576 -28.48 5.17 11.46
C ASN A 576 -27.58 4.23 10.66
N VAL A 577 -26.86 3.37 11.36
CA VAL A 577 -25.96 2.37 10.80
C VAL A 577 -26.55 0.99 11.02
N LEU A 578 -26.92 0.32 9.93
CA LEU A 578 -27.39 -1.06 9.96
C LEU A 578 -26.20 -2.02 10.04
N VAL A 579 -26.23 -2.92 11.01
CA VAL A 579 -25.16 -3.92 11.25
C VAL A 579 -25.76 -5.31 11.36
N LEU A 580 -24.98 -6.32 11.00
CA LEU A 580 -25.38 -7.70 11.14
C LEU A 580 -25.44 -8.11 12.61
N ASP A 581 -26.47 -8.88 12.98
CA ASP A 581 -26.51 -9.65 14.21
C ASP A 581 -25.88 -11.04 13.97
N LYS A 582 -24.56 -11.03 13.78
CA LYS A 582 -23.77 -12.22 13.47
C LYS A 582 -22.57 -12.31 14.42
N ASP A 583 -22.18 -13.53 14.74
CA ASP A 583 -20.94 -13.86 15.45
C ASP A 583 -20.32 -15.10 14.80
N CYS A 584 -19.09 -15.44 15.20
CA CYS A 584 -18.46 -16.67 14.80
C CYS A 584 -17.76 -17.35 15.97
N SER A 585 -18.35 -18.43 16.47
CA SER A 585 -17.82 -19.18 17.62
C SER A 585 -16.67 -20.12 17.27
N ARG A 586 -16.49 -20.48 15.98
CA ARG A 586 -15.48 -21.43 15.50
C ARG A 586 -14.38 -20.80 14.63
N CYS A 587 -14.44 -19.50 14.41
CA CYS A 587 -13.43 -18.79 13.62
C CYS A 587 -12.11 -18.75 14.39
N VAL A 588 -11.01 -18.90 13.66
CA VAL A 588 -9.65 -18.78 14.18
C VAL A 588 -9.16 -17.35 13.95
N PHE A 589 -8.43 -16.81 14.92
CA PHE A 589 -7.82 -15.50 14.83
C PHE A 589 -6.40 -15.54 15.38
N HIS A 590 -5.51 -14.74 14.81
CA HIS A 590 -4.11 -14.60 15.22
C HIS A 590 -3.83 -13.29 15.98
N SER A 591 -4.90 -12.55 16.33
CA SER A 591 -4.86 -11.44 17.27
C SER A 591 -4.88 -11.95 18.72
N GLU A 592 -4.38 -11.15 19.66
CA GLU A 592 -4.32 -11.51 21.10
C GLU A 592 -5.72 -11.80 21.67
N PHE A 593 -6.72 -11.00 21.29
CA PHE A 593 -8.10 -11.19 21.69
C PHE A 593 -9.01 -11.33 20.49
N LYS A 594 -10.13 -12.04 20.67
CA LYS A 594 -11.15 -12.20 19.63
C LYS A 594 -11.66 -10.82 19.15
N PRO A 595 -11.79 -10.58 17.83
CA PRO A 595 -12.35 -9.35 17.32
C PRO A 595 -13.77 -9.09 17.84
N ALA A 596 -14.05 -7.84 18.20
CA ALA A 596 -15.34 -7.43 18.77
C ALA A 596 -16.51 -7.77 17.83
N ALA A 597 -16.32 -7.52 16.53
CA ALA A 597 -17.26 -7.90 15.48
C ALA A 597 -17.54 -9.41 15.46
N ALA A 598 -16.50 -10.24 15.51
CA ALA A 598 -16.62 -11.70 15.45
C ALA A 598 -17.20 -12.32 16.73
N ALA A 599 -17.14 -11.60 17.86
CA ALA A 599 -17.88 -11.92 19.07
C ALA A 599 -19.35 -11.43 19.02
N GLY A 600 -19.77 -10.82 17.91
CA GLY A 600 -21.09 -10.22 17.72
C GLY A 600 -21.29 -8.92 18.49
N TYR A 601 -20.30 -8.42 19.22
CA TYR A 601 -20.39 -7.18 19.97
C TYR A 601 -20.22 -5.97 19.03
N LYS A 602 -21.33 -5.35 18.62
CA LYS A 602 -21.32 -4.23 17.65
C LYS A 602 -21.40 -2.82 18.25
N LYS A 603 -21.56 -2.70 19.58
CA LYS A 603 -21.73 -1.39 20.26
C LYS A 603 -20.51 -0.45 20.13
N TYR A 604 -19.34 -0.99 19.83
CA TYR A 604 -18.16 -0.16 19.59
C TYR A 604 -18.30 0.74 18.34
N ILE A 605 -19.09 0.29 17.34
CA ILE A 605 -19.38 1.08 16.14
C ILE A 605 -20.16 2.35 16.53
N GLU A 606 -21.13 2.23 17.42
CA GLU A 606 -21.86 3.38 17.96
C GLU A 606 -20.95 4.29 18.80
N LYS A 607 -20.13 3.70 19.67
CA LYS A 607 -19.21 4.43 20.55
C LYS A 607 -18.20 5.28 19.78
N TYR A 608 -17.52 4.70 18.79
CA TYR A 608 -16.41 5.37 18.10
C TYR A 608 -16.84 6.01 16.78
N GLY A 609 -17.78 5.41 16.05
CA GLY A 609 -18.39 5.99 14.85
C GLY A 609 -19.45 7.06 15.15
N GLN A 610 -19.81 7.27 16.42
CA GLN A 610 -20.75 8.31 16.90
C GLN A 610 -22.08 8.34 16.14
N LYS A 611 -22.56 7.17 15.74
CA LYS A 611 -23.81 6.99 15.00
C LYS A 611 -24.61 5.87 15.61
N LYS A 612 -25.93 6.08 15.72
CA LYS A 612 -26.84 5.08 16.25
C LYS A 612 -26.78 3.82 15.39
N ILE A 613 -26.57 2.66 16.02
CA ILE A 613 -26.58 1.38 15.32
C ILE A 613 -27.95 0.71 15.43
N VAL A 614 -28.30 -0.05 14.39
CA VAL A 614 -29.43 -0.98 14.39
C VAL A 614 -28.86 -2.36 14.04
N GLN A 615 -28.80 -3.26 15.03
CA GLN A 615 -28.35 -4.64 14.86
C GLN A 615 -29.55 -5.52 14.51
N SER A 616 -29.60 -6.10 13.31
CA SER A 616 -30.75 -6.89 12.83
C SER A 616 -30.38 -8.34 12.45
N LEU A 617 -31.07 -9.29 13.08
CA LEU A 617 -31.00 -10.71 12.73
C LEU A 617 -31.65 -10.98 11.36
N ASN A 618 -32.79 -10.35 11.08
CA ASN A 618 -33.48 -10.51 9.79
C ASN A 618 -32.62 -10.00 8.64
N PHE A 619 -31.91 -8.89 8.83
CA PHE A 619 -30.95 -8.39 7.86
C PHE A 619 -29.81 -9.39 7.63
N SER A 620 -29.37 -10.08 8.68
CA SER A 620 -28.33 -11.12 8.60
C SER A 620 -28.79 -12.41 7.92
N LEU A 621 -30.09 -12.64 7.85
CA LEU A 621 -30.72 -13.81 7.22
C LEU A 621 -31.33 -13.48 5.86
N ALA A 622 -31.23 -12.23 5.41
CA ALA A 622 -31.82 -11.80 4.15
C ALA A 622 -31.11 -12.48 2.97
N ASP A 623 -31.90 -13.08 2.09
CA ASP A 623 -31.51 -13.86 0.91
C ASP A 623 -32.08 -13.27 -0.39
N SER A 624 -32.81 -12.15 -0.30
CA SER A 624 -33.40 -11.46 -1.45
C SER A 624 -33.30 -9.92 -1.29
N PRO A 625 -33.24 -9.17 -2.41
CA PRO A 625 -33.26 -7.70 -2.40
C PRO A 625 -34.40 -7.11 -1.60
N GLU A 626 -35.61 -7.66 -1.71
CA GLU A 626 -36.81 -7.11 -1.07
C GLU A 626 -36.74 -7.22 0.45
N LYS A 627 -36.14 -8.29 0.97
CA LYS A 627 -35.89 -8.47 2.40
C LYS A 627 -34.83 -7.49 2.89
N ILE A 628 -33.73 -7.32 2.13
CA ILE A 628 -32.69 -6.34 2.44
C ILE A 628 -33.29 -4.92 2.50
N ASP A 629 -34.05 -4.53 1.48
CA ASP A 629 -34.68 -3.22 1.39
C ASP A 629 -35.69 -2.97 2.51
N ARG A 630 -36.45 -4.00 2.90
CA ARG A 630 -37.37 -3.92 4.03
C ARG A 630 -36.63 -3.61 5.33
N GLU A 631 -35.53 -4.32 5.59
CA GLU A 631 -34.73 -4.12 6.81
C GLU A 631 -34.04 -2.75 6.81
N ILE A 632 -33.53 -2.29 5.67
CA ILE A 632 -32.98 -0.93 5.50
C ILE A 632 -34.03 0.12 5.88
N LYS A 633 -35.26 0.00 5.35
CA LYS A 633 -36.37 0.93 5.63
C LYS A 633 -36.79 0.89 7.09
N GLN A 634 -36.93 -0.30 7.68
CA GLN A 634 -37.30 -0.46 9.09
C GLN A 634 -36.25 0.13 10.05
N ALA A 635 -34.97 -0.08 9.74
CA ALA A 635 -33.86 0.49 10.51
C ALA A 635 -33.71 2.01 10.34
N ARG A 636 -34.41 2.61 9.35
CA ARG A 636 -34.16 3.98 8.86
C ARG A 636 -32.66 4.19 8.62
N ALA A 637 -32.02 3.17 8.02
CA ALA A 637 -30.59 3.14 7.83
C ALA A 637 -30.17 4.13 6.75
N LYS A 638 -29.06 4.81 7.00
CA LYS A 638 -28.34 5.60 5.98
C LYS A 638 -27.04 4.93 5.57
N TYR A 639 -26.50 4.11 6.47
CA TYR A 639 -25.26 3.39 6.27
C TYR A 639 -25.44 1.91 6.63
N ILE A 640 -24.65 1.06 5.98
CA ILE A 640 -24.43 -0.32 6.36
C ILE A 640 -22.94 -0.47 6.67
N TYR A 641 -22.62 -1.14 7.77
CA TYR A 641 -21.24 -1.38 8.19
C TYR A 641 -20.95 -2.88 8.25
N PHE A 642 -19.87 -3.29 7.58
CA PHE A 642 -19.37 -4.66 7.59
C PHE A 642 -17.94 -4.70 8.14
N ALA A 643 -17.70 -5.61 9.08
CA ALA A 643 -16.37 -5.90 9.61
C ALA A 643 -15.74 -7.12 8.92
N LYS A 644 -14.42 -7.13 8.82
CA LYS A 644 -13.63 -8.15 8.12
C LYS A 644 -12.43 -8.55 8.98
N TYR A 645 -12.34 -9.82 9.35
CA TYR A 645 -11.29 -10.38 10.18
C TYR A 645 -11.08 -11.84 9.82
N GLU A 646 -10.01 -12.19 9.11
CA GLU A 646 -9.63 -13.60 8.86
C GLU A 646 -10.85 -14.44 8.44
N ASP A 647 -11.21 -15.48 9.19
CA ASP A 647 -12.35 -16.36 8.91
C ASP A 647 -13.74 -15.69 9.09
N TYR A 648 -13.80 -14.48 9.63
CA TYR A 648 -14.99 -13.67 9.85
C TYR A 648 -15.05 -12.46 8.91
N ILE A 649 -15.63 -12.67 7.73
CA ILE A 649 -15.89 -11.60 6.77
C ILE A 649 -17.40 -11.37 6.68
N GLU A 650 -17.83 -10.15 6.96
CA GLU A 650 -19.21 -9.72 6.76
C GLU A 650 -19.39 -9.20 5.33
N ILE A 651 -20.37 -9.77 4.64
CA ILE A 651 -20.83 -9.37 3.30
C ILE A 651 -22.34 -9.57 3.22
N LEU A 652 -22.98 -8.94 2.25
CA LEU A 652 -24.35 -9.26 1.89
C LEU A 652 -24.41 -10.62 1.20
N SER A 653 -25.47 -11.38 1.46
CA SER A 653 -25.76 -12.63 0.75
C SER A 653 -26.16 -12.42 -0.71
N TYR A 654 -26.40 -11.16 -1.11
CA TYR A 654 -26.86 -10.77 -2.43
C TYR A 654 -26.02 -9.61 -2.98
N PRO A 655 -25.72 -9.59 -4.29
CA PRO A 655 -24.93 -8.51 -4.89
C PRO A 655 -25.58 -7.12 -4.66
N PRO A 656 -24.81 -6.13 -4.17
CA PRO A 656 -25.31 -4.78 -3.90
C PRO A 656 -25.95 -4.08 -5.11
N GLU A 657 -25.49 -4.41 -6.32
CA GLU A 657 -25.93 -3.84 -7.60
C GLU A 657 -27.44 -3.98 -7.84
N ASN A 658 -28.05 -4.99 -7.23
CA ASN A 658 -29.40 -5.45 -7.52
C ASN A 658 -30.41 -5.06 -6.41
N ILE A 659 -30.04 -4.16 -5.51
CA ILE A 659 -30.87 -3.69 -4.39
C ILE A 659 -31.59 -2.41 -4.79
N SER A 660 -32.89 -2.28 -4.49
CA SER A 660 -33.69 -1.15 -5.01
C SER A 660 -33.26 0.21 -4.45
N ASN A 661 -32.76 0.22 -3.21
CA ASN A 661 -32.00 1.36 -2.69
C ASN A 661 -30.55 1.21 -3.16
N LYS A 662 -30.11 2.05 -4.10
CA LYS A 662 -28.74 1.99 -4.63
C LYS A 662 -27.74 2.08 -3.48
N LEU A 663 -26.92 1.05 -3.31
CA LEU A 663 -25.84 1.04 -2.32
C LEU A 663 -24.56 1.53 -2.99
N LYS A 664 -23.93 2.56 -2.42
CA LYS A 664 -22.59 3.01 -2.82
C LYS A 664 -21.59 2.67 -1.74
N LYS A 665 -20.57 1.88 -2.08
CA LYS A 665 -19.42 1.67 -1.20
C LYS A 665 -18.65 2.99 -1.11
N VAL A 666 -18.60 3.57 0.08
CA VAL A 666 -17.94 4.86 0.34
C VAL A 666 -16.60 4.70 1.04
N PHE A 667 -16.36 3.56 1.69
CA PHE A 667 -15.11 3.25 2.34
C PHE A 667 -14.87 1.75 2.35
N GLU A 668 -13.61 1.36 2.19
CA GLU A 668 -13.16 0.00 2.41
C GLU A 668 -11.67 -0.02 2.74
N ASN A 669 -11.29 -0.84 3.72
CA ASN A 669 -9.90 -1.19 3.99
C ASN A 669 -9.81 -2.68 4.39
N ALA A 670 -8.70 -3.11 4.98
CA ALA A 670 -8.50 -4.51 5.36
C ALA A 670 -9.54 -5.05 6.35
N ASN A 671 -10.09 -4.21 7.23
CA ASN A 671 -10.94 -4.68 8.33
C ASN A 671 -12.39 -4.19 8.30
N ALA A 672 -12.75 -3.28 7.41
CA ALA A 672 -14.14 -2.81 7.32
C ALA A 672 -14.56 -2.34 5.93
N GLN A 673 -15.86 -2.33 5.71
CA GLN A 673 -16.54 -1.67 4.59
C GLN A 673 -17.69 -0.81 5.12
N ILE A 674 -17.90 0.34 4.48
CA ILE A 674 -19.04 1.23 4.74
C ILE A 674 -19.76 1.47 3.42
N TRP A 675 -21.05 1.19 3.44
CA TRP A 675 -21.95 1.40 2.32
C TRP A 675 -22.94 2.51 2.67
N GLN A 676 -23.10 3.47 1.79
CA GLN A 676 -24.11 4.52 1.87
C GLN A 676 -25.33 4.14 1.05
N ILE A 677 -26.50 4.36 1.63
CA ILE A 677 -27.80 4.24 0.96
C ILE A 677 -28.08 5.59 0.28
N ILE A 678 -28.32 5.56 -1.05
CA ILE A 678 -28.55 6.74 -1.90
C ILE A 678 -30.04 7.04 -2.04
#